data_AF-A0A5C5YRU8-F1
#
_entry.id   AF-A0A5C5YRU8-F1
#
_cell.length_a   1.000
_cell.length_b   1.000
_cell.length_c   1.000
_cell.angle_alpha   90.00
_cell.angle_beta   90.00
_cell.angle_gamma   90.00
#
_symmetry.space_group_name_H-M   'P 1'
#
loop_
_entity.id
_entity.type
_entity.pdbx_description
1 polymer ?
#
loop_
_entity_poly.entity_id
_entity_poly.type
_entity_poly.pdbx_seq_one_letter_code
_entity_poly.pdbx_strand_id
1 'polypeptide(L)'
;MLLGVFMLAAALGSVAARAELAGDRVVSLRRTAVDEQLRQRDNAWPNRDALSIELARQALLLTAREEFGLATRDGTFYEPLERDGEATFGVVLDIWHPGESELRIDRGGEELAAQTFTIEPAYAHTYGLLAAELEPRTRGELIELLEQCGYRPSPNRLVDTAPLAAETEDALLQMNHISQWRALRTIHGDIRESGESPERLGGLARGYANLSQLYSPLLDLRAQACRARALLYAERLRQRWPEHLGGRWSEAYTNVMIGLIQDGYEDVLEIRKQESSSSPGGDSSPAWAPLLTEYHKYKFDKLRDRFRDTDSPLSDLAGTLWCRAVQQSDCDHLTLAACREQLSDHPDELWMVDVLYEDSGVGFNHQVTAIMPAVHSQQIARWLPLVEGLPEMVAEELDGIEHAGAEMAAELPRVEIAEALIAAGEDDQQEPSLAVLGCGIEAWNALHAARRGLFVKHSLGMDASDEVRRLEPEITGYPLAPLIRTLALPPGSRADDYAGTVGDFTFVDAATIGAGYALMRKLPAAVKLQNMTVNQARGYQRWLRVQVEPDLHRAMTKWYAGKTQQQVFFTEQLAEVSRESPLLLTTNVRYRWDLFKNKVEKLAAQYPTYPSLNLAIAKGYEAQGDNDRALEFYQRYVDQAPDAVALRALANLYFKRGDEDQWFTTMNRIFDLEDYGLRQSRAASAIAATYMHQGRHDDALPWAERGSRSGAADPMQLYCECLTLHGRDHEAEQLAVYVTERYGMNYGHDDWYDWCARTGKGDLEAAWKRKQQRLANHGLEGTREQLVAETLHLLTTDQPAEARDMLAERFAQKFSPWDGMTLAMLYDQLDQPTERDAVLQTLAEHEPEDEKESPGFFVELAKVLQQAIATGEIDQPEVDRLVEQYREQGSGNLTGSFGIFLGRYAAHRDQQDRAIEYWKPAACYSNACWERQLAWKYLRDAGVNPAQVEGRHYRGEFWRDEPKEDEEAEEAGDSEQAVEPAGESE
;
A
#
# COMPACT_ATOMS: atom_id res chain seq x y z
N MET A 1 -1.88 88.19 19.99
CA MET A 1 -1.27 87.87 18.69
C MET A 1 0.10 87.27 18.95
N LEU A 2 0.22 85.94 19.04
CA LEU A 2 1.50 85.22 19.03
C LEU A 2 1.28 83.72 19.12
N LEU A 3 2.21 83.01 18.45
CA LEU A 3 2.60 81.61 18.59
C LEU A 3 1.81 80.56 17.79
N GLY A 4 2.19 80.43 16.53
CA GLY A 4 2.15 79.17 15.78
C GLY A 4 3.57 78.78 15.36
N VAL A 5 4.16 77.77 16.00
CA VAL A 5 5.27 76.90 15.52
C VAL A 5 5.30 75.61 16.38
N PHE A 6 4.24 74.78 16.41
CA PHE A 6 4.27 73.55 17.22
C PHE A 6 3.62 72.30 16.58
N MET A 7 3.55 72.21 15.25
CA MET A 7 3.10 70.98 14.58
C MET A 7 4.00 70.62 13.39
N LEU A 8 5.28 70.36 13.66
CA LEU A 8 6.22 69.76 12.69
C LEU A 8 7.45 69.16 13.40
N ALA A 9 7.22 68.28 14.40
CA ALA A 9 8.28 67.53 15.08
C ALA A 9 7.80 66.22 15.74
N ALA A 10 6.85 65.50 15.11
CA ALA A 10 6.36 64.22 15.61
C ALA A 10 6.21 63.14 14.51
N ALA A 11 7.00 63.22 13.43
CA ALA A 11 7.02 62.23 12.34
C ALA A 11 8.45 61.80 11.94
N LEU A 12 9.45 62.06 12.80
CA LEU A 12 10.83 61.65 12.60
C LEU A 12 11.39 61.23 13.96
N GLY A 13 11.26 59.95 14.30
CA GLY A 13 11.63 59.51 15.65
C GLY A 13 11.36 58.05 16.01
N SER A 14 11.57 57.11 15.09
CA SER A 14 12.09 55.78 15.47
C SER A 14 12.79 55.16 14.26
N VAL A 15 13.97 55.68 13.93
CA VAL A 15 15.03 54.78 13.46
C VAL A 15 15.34 53.94 14.69
N ALA A 16 14.55 52.88 14.89
CA ALA A 16 14.86 51.85 15.85
C ALA A 16 16.28 51.38 15.49
N ALA A 17 17.16 51.35 16.48
CA ALA A 17 18.37 50.58 16.38
C ALA A 17 17.94 49.19 15.90
N ARG A 18 18.20 48.88 14.62
CA ARG A 18 18.10 47.53 14.07
C ARG A 18 19.10 46.73 14.87
N ALA A 19 18.63 46.08 15.92
CA ALA A 19 19.35 44.98 16.51
C ALA A 19 19.64 44.03 15.35
N GLU A 20 20.92 43.75 15.10
CA GLU A 20 21.31 42.57 14.34
C GLU A 20 20.52 41.41 14.98
N LEU A 21 19.58 40.82 14.24
CA LEU A 21 18.84 39.68 14.78
C LEU A 21 19.91 38.63 15.01
N ALA A 22 19.99 38.09 16.23
CA ALA A 22 20.95 37.05 16.54
C ALA A 22 20.78 35.78 15.65
N GLY A 23 19.68 35.70 14.89
CA GLY A 23 19.36 34.70 13.87
C GLY A 23 19.47 35.16 12.41
N ASP A 24 20.14 36.28 12.09
CA ASP A 24 20.25 36.90 10.75
C ASP A 24 20.83 35.99 9.62
N ARG A 25 21.18 34.73 9.91
CA ARG A 25 21.85 33.82 8.97
C ARG A 25 21.08 32.55 8.64
N VAL A 26 19.92 32.32 9.26
CA VAL A 26 19.13 31.09 9.06
C VAL A 26 17.71 31.45 8.61
N VAL A 27 17.22 30.79 7.56
CA VAL A 27 15.80 30.78 7.19
C VAL A 27 15.26 29.39 7.42
N SER A 28 14.17 29.31 8.18
CA SER A 28 13.52 28.05 8.52
C SER A 28 12.16 27.94 7.84
N LEU A 29 11.78 26.73 7.42
CA LEU A 29 10.46 26.44 6.89
C LEU A 29 9.74 25.46 7.81
N ARG A 30 8.54 25.81 8.27
CA ARG A 30 7.69 24.91 9.05
C ARG A 30 6.70 24.18 8.16
N ARG A 31 6.31 22.98 8.60
CA ARG A 31 5.11 22.30 8.07
C ARG A 31 3.86 22.92 8.67
N THR A 32 2.78 22.98 7.89
CA THR A 32 1.55 23.66 8.30
C THR A 32 0.58 22.63 8.87
N ALA A 33 0.00 22.88 10.05
CA ALA A 33 -1.06 22.01 10.56
C ALA A 33 -2.28 22.08 9.64
N VAL A 34 -2.89 20.93 9.31
CA VAL A 34 -4.13 20.94 8.53
C VAL A 34 -5.27 21.38 9.45
N ASP A 35 -5.74 22.62 9.33
CA ASP A 35 -6.79 23.19 10.17
C ASP A 35 -8.17 23.19 9.49
N GLU A 36 -9.17 23.65 10.23
CA GLU A 36 -10.56 23.70 9.77
C GLU A 36 -10.81 24.84 8.75
N GLN A 37 -9.99 25.89 8.74
CA GLN A 37 -10.09 26.95 7.72
C GLN A 37 -9.60 26.46 6.35
N LEU A 38 -8.55 25.64 6.32
CA LEU A 38 -8.09 24.91 5.14
C LEU A 38 -9.12 23.90 4.61
N ARG A 39 -10.13 23.51 5.41
CA ARG A 39 -11.25 22.64 5.00
C ARG A 39 -12.51 23.41 4.58
N GLN A 40 -12.86 24.48 5.30
CA GLN A 40 -14.12 25.21 5.11
C GLN A 40 -14.12 26.13 3.89
N ARG A 41 -12.95 26.47 3.33
CA ARG A 41 -12.85 27.31 2.12
C ARG A 41 -13.30 26.59 0.83
N ASP A 42 -13.53 25.28 0.86
CA ASP A 42 -13.55 24.45 -0.36
C ASP A 42 -14.88 23.72 -0.61
N ASN A 43 -15.78 24.33 -1.41
CA ASN A 43 -16.86 23.60 -2.10
C ASN A 43 -16.43 23.10 -3.52
N ALA A 44 -15.22 23.47 -3.97
CA ALA A 44 -14.53 22.94 -5.15
C ALA A 44 -13.08 22.68 -4.74
N TRP A 45 -12.66 21.42 -4.72
CA TRP A 45 -11.40 21.02 -4.09
C TRP A 45 -10.19 21.33 -4.99
N PRO A 46 -9.25 22.21 -4.59
CA PRO A 46 -7.98 22.39 -5.32
C PRO A 46 -7.13 21.12 -5.29
N ASN A 47 -6.33 20.90 -6.34
CA ASN A 47 -5.31 19.85 -6.34
C ASN A 47 -4.15 20.30 -5.44
N ARG A 48 -3.91 19.56 -4.35
CA ARG A 48 -2.86 19.82 -3.35
C ARG A 48 -1.98 18.58 -3.22
N ASP A 49 -1.40 18.10 -4.31
CA ASP A 49 -0.48 16.97 -4.19
C ASP A 49 0.82 17.40 -3.47
N ALA A 50 1.47 16.44 -2.80
CA ALA A 50 2.60 16.75 -1.92
C ALA A 50 3.82 17.33 -2.65
N LEU A 51 4.04 16.98 -3.92
CA LEU A 51 5.18 17.49 -4.68
C LEU A 51 4.96 18.95 -5.09
N SER A 52 3.73 19.32 -5.47
CA SER A 52 3.39 20.72 -5.77
C SER A 52 3.60 21.64 -4.56
N ILE A 53 3.19 21.19 -3.37
CA ILE A 53 3.41 21.94 -2.12
C ILE A 53 4.91 22.08 -1.83
N GLU A 54 5.68 20.99 -1.98
CA GLU A 54 7.13 21.05 -1.77
C GLU A 54 7.83 21.92 -2.81
N LEU A 55 7.40 21.97 -4.07
CA LEU A 55 7.97 22.89 -5.06
C LEU A 55 7.90 24.35 -4.60
N ALA A 56 6.76 24.79 -4.05
CA ALA A 56 6.63 26.13 -3.49
C ALA A 56 7.53 26.38 -2.26
N ARG A 57 7.59 25.39 -1.34
CA ARG A 57 8.44 25.48 -0.14
C ARG A 57 9.92 25.56 -0.48
N GLN A 58 10.35 24.64 -1.33
CA GLN A 58 11.74 24.54 -1.73
C GLN A 58 12.17 25.73 -2.61
N ALA A 59 11.24 26.41 -3.30
CA ALA A 59 11.52 27.65 -4.00
C ALA A 59 11.91 28.79 -3.04
N LEU A 60 11.23 28.94 -1.89
CA LEU A 60 11.60 29.91 -0.86
C LEU A 60 12.97 29.60 -0.24
N LEU A 61 13.22 28.32 0.09
CA LEU A 61 14.52 27.89 0.62
C LEU A 61 15.65 28.05 -0.40
N LEU A 62 15.38 27.82 -1.69
CA LEU A 62 16.33 28.09 -2.77
C LEU A 62 16.70 29.58 -2.84
N THR A 63 15.73 30.49 -2.75
CA THR A 63 16.02 31.93 -2.68
C THR A 63 16.90 32.28 -1.49
N ALA A 64 16.53 31.82 -0.28
CA ALA A 64 17.29 32.10 0.93
C ALA A 64 18.74 31.63 0.81
N ARG A 65 18.95 30.44 0.25
CA ARG A 65 20.27 29.84 0.08
C ARG A 65 21.11 30.50 -1.01
N GLU A 66 20.55 30.63 -2.21
CA GLU A 66 21.34 30.99 -3.40
C GLU A 66 21.41 32.49 -3.66
N GLU A 67 20.40 33.25 -3.23
CA GLU A 67 20.31 34.69 -3.47
C GLU A 67 20.69 35.52 -2.22
N PHE A 68 20.64 34.92 -1.03
CA PHE A 68 21.00 35.58 0.24
C PHE A 68 22.20 34.92 0.95
N GLY A 69 22.64 33.74 0.52
CA GLY A 69 23.74 33.02 1.18
C GLY A 69 23.42 32.59 2.61
N LEU A 70 22.13 32.42 2.93
CA LEU A 70 21.65 32.03 4.26
C LEU A 70 21.71 30.50 4.41
N ALA A 71 21.97 30.05 5.64
CA ALA A 71 21.71 28.66 6.00
C ALA A 71 20.20 28.41 5.99
N THR A 72 19.78 27.19 5.66
CA THR A 72 18.37 26.80 5.66
C THR A 72 18.09 25.71 6.67
N ARG A 73 16.86 25.72 7.22
CA ARG A 73 16.31 24.62 8.03
C ARG A 73 14.97 24.22 7.46
N ASP A 74 14.86 22.98 7.06
CA ASP A 74 13.70 22.46 6.37
C ASP A 74 12.91 21.52 7.29
N GLY A 75 11.73 21.97 7.70
CA GLY A 75 10.81 21.21 8.54
C GLY A 75 10.30 19.92 7.88
N THR A 76 10.46 19.74 6.56
CA THR A 76 10.21 18.47 5.87
C THR A 76 11.28 17.42 6.19
N PHE A 77 12.53 17.83 6.43
CA PHE A 77 13.61 16.96 6.91
C PHE A 77 13.68 16.86 8.44
N TYR A 78 12.69 17.38 9.16
CA TYR A 78 12.63 17.41 10.63
C TYR A 78 13.86 18.03 11.27
N GLU A 79 14.49 18.98 10.60
CA GLU A 79 15.58 19.73 11.22
C GLU A 79 15.06 20.47 12.46
N PRO A 80 15.85 20.55 13.55
CA PRO A 80 15.50 21.37 14.70
C PRO A 80 15.28 22.83 14.29
N LEU A 81 14.12 23.39 14.62
CA LEU A 81 13.76 24.77 14.30
C LEU A 81 12.79 25.37 15.33
N GLU A 82 12.90 26.68 15.55
CA GLU A 82 11.94 27.44 16.36
C GLU A 82 10.65 27.71 15.57
N ARG A 83 9.60 26.91 15.80
CA ARG A 83 8.38 26.88 14.96
C ARG A 83 7.69 28.22 14.72
N ASP A 84 7.76 29.12 15.70
CA ASP A 84 7.11 30.43 15.66
C ASP A 84 8.13 31.59 15.77
N GLY A 85 9.40 31.31 15.44
CA GLY A 85 10.45 32.32 15.41
C GLY A 85 10.31 33.29 14.24
N GLU A 86 10.92 34.48 14.36
CA GLU A 86 10.95 35.50 13.29
C GLU A 86 11.70 35.05 12.02
N ALA A 87 12.44 33.94 12.11
CA ALA A 87 13.14 33.29 11.00
C ALA A 87 12.34 32.15 10.33
N THR A 88 11.14 31.83 10.84
CA THR A 88 10.37 30.66 10.42
C THR A 88 9.17 31.04 9.57
N PHE A 89 9.14 30.48 8.36
CA PHE A 89 8.12 30.74 7.35
C PHE A 89 7.18 29.54 7.18
N GLY A 90 5.90 29.81 6.97
CA GLY A 90 4.92 28.87 6.41
C GLY A 90 4.71 29.17 4.93
N VAL A 91 4.60 28.12 4.11
CA VAL A 91 4.33 28.23 2.68
C VAL A 91 3.24 27.24 2.29
N VAL A 92 2.23 27.75 1.60
CA VAL A 92 1.09 26.98 1.08
C VAL A 92 0.89 27.32 -0.40
N LEU A 93 0.64 26.28 -1.21
CA LEU A 93 0.29 26.41 -2.61
C LEU A 93 -1.06 25.74 -2.87
N ASP A 94 -1.98 26.51 -3.46
CA ASP A 94 -3.31 26.06 -3.85
C ASP A 94 -3.42 26.06 -5.38
N ILE A 95 -3.81 24.95 -6.01
CA ILE A 95 -3.96 24.83 -7.48
C ILE A 95 -5.41 24.48 -7.82
N TRP A 96 -6.15 25.37 -8.48
CA TRP A 96 -7.54 25.11 -8.88
C TRP A 96 -7.65 24.56 -10.32
N HIS A 97 -8.56 23.61 -10.53
CA HIS A 97 -8.81 22.97 -11.82
C HIS A 97 -10.17 23.37 -12.41
N PRO A 98 -10.24 23.86 -13.66
CA PRO A 98 -9.20 24.61 -14.37
C PRO A 98 -9.04 26.02 -13.76
N GLY A 99 -7.84 26.59 -13.69
CA GLY A 99 -7.72 28.02 -13.39
C GLY A 99 -6.48 28.48 -12.61
N GLU A 100 -6.75 29.41 -11.70
CA GLU A 100 -5.78 30.16 -10.92
C GLU A 100 -5.05 29.22 -9.92
N SER A 101 -3.85 29.59 -9.53
CA SER A 101 -3.08 28.99 -8.45
C SER A 101 -2.66 30.11 -7.53
N GLU A 102 -2.65 29.87 -6.23
CA GLU A 102 -2.30 30.86 -5.21
C GLU A 102 -1.17 30.34 -4.33
N LEU A 103 -0.04 31.07 -4.34
CA LEU A 103 1.08 30.89 -3.44
C LEU A 103 0.91 31.85 -2.25
N ARG A 104 0.83 31.29 -1.04
CA ARG A 104 0.75 32.06 0.21
C ARG A 104 1.97 31.79 1.07
N ILE A 105 2.53 32.86 1.61
CA ILE A 105 3.70 32.82 2.49
C ILE A 105 3.35 33.60 3.75
N ASP A 106 3.56 32.97 4.90
CA ASP A 106 3.31 33.54 6.21
C ASP A 106 4.55 33.44 7.11
N ARG A 107 4.62 34.28 8.14
CA ARG A 107 5.70 34.27 9.14
C ARG A 107 5.11 34.44 10.52
N GLY A 108 5.36 33.47 11.41
CA GLY A 108 4.72 33.45 12.73
C GLY A 108 3.18 33.38 12.68
N GLY A 109 2.59 32.95 11.55
CA GLY A 109 1.15 32.93 11.33
C GLY A 109 0.57 34.23 10.75
N GLU A 110 1.38 35.26 10.53
CA GLU A 110 0.97 36.48 9.82
C GLU A 110 1.27 36.33 8.32
N GLU A 111 0.24 36.48 7.47
CA GLU A 111 0.40 36.43 6.02
C GLU A 111 1.28 37.59 5.54
N LEU A 112 2.40 37.25 4.88
CA LEU A 112 3.34 38.21 4.32
C LEU A 112 3.05 38.49 2.84
N ALA A 113 2.67 37.45 2.11
CA ALA A 113 2.38 37.55 0.69
C ALA A 113 1.35 36.50 0.26
N ALA A 114 0.50 36.90 -0.68
CA ALA A 114 -0.36 36.05 -1.46
C ALA A 114 -0.18 36.45 -2.93
N GLN A 115 0.20 35.49 -3.77
CA GLN A 115 0.44 35.70 -5.19
C GLN A 115 -0.37 34.71 -5.99
N THR A 116 -1.02 35.19 -7.04
CA THR A 116 -1.75 34.32 -7.95
C THR A 116 -1.09 34.23 -9.31
N PHE A 117 -1.19 33.05 -9.92
CA PHE A 117 -0.71 32.76 -11.26
C PHE A 117 -1.56 31.68 -11.92
N THR A 118 -1.50 31.57 -13.23
CA THR A 118 -2.25 30.54 -13.96
C THR A 118 -1.29 29.47 -14.43
N ILE A 119 -1.58 28.22 -14.08
CA ILE A 119 -1.01 27.06 -14.73
C ILE A 119 -2.17 26.34 -15.43
N GLU A 120 -1.92 25.80 -16.62
CA GLU A 120 -2.82 24.81 -17.21
C GLU A 120 -2.32 23.44 -16.76
N PRO A 121 -2.87 22.87 -15.68
CA PRO A 121 -2.36 21.62 -15.16
C PRO A 121 -2.68 20.48 -16.13
N ALA A 122 -1.64 19.70 -16.46
CA ALA A 122 -1.73 18.40 -17.13
C ALA A 122 -1.09 17.37 -16.21
N TYR A 123 -1.71 16.20 -15.97
CA TYR A 123 -1.35 15.31 -14.85
C TYR A 123 0.16 15.08 -14.72
N ALA A 124 0.85 14.66 -15.80
CA ALA A 124 2.30 14.42 -15.76
C ALA A 124 3.16 15.69 -15.84
N HIS A 125 2.77 16.66 -16.68
CA HIS A 125 3.61 17.82 -16.97
C HIS A 125 3.49 18.95 -15.93
N THR A 126 2.52 18.85 -15.00
CA THR A 126 2.24 19.89 -14.00
C THR A 126 3.49 20.25 -13.19
N TYR A 127 4.33 19.28 -12.83
CA TYR A 127 5.51 19.55 -12.00
C TYR A 127 6.61 20.32 -12.73
N GLY A 128 6.88 19.97 -13.99
CA GLY A 128 7.82 20.73 -14.82
C GLY A 128 7.33 22.15 -15.09
N LEU A 129 6.04 22.31 -15.40
CA LEU A 129 5.41 23.62 -15.58
C LEU A 129 5.46 24.46 -14.30
N LEU A 130 5.17 23.86 -13.15
CA LEU A 130 5.21 24.54 -11.86
C LEU A 130 6.64 24.93 -11.47
N ALA A 131 7.63 24.07 -11.72
CA ALA A 131 9.04 24.42 -11.53
C ALA A 131 9.46 25.61 -12.42
N ALA A 132 9.06 25.61 -13.69
CA ALA A 132 9.32 26.70 -14.64
C ALA A 132 8.64 28.02 -14.25
N GLU A 133 7.53 27.97 -13.52
CA GLU A 133 6.85 29.15 -12.99
C GLU A 133 7.48 29.64 -11.67
N LEU A 134 7.89 28.73 -10.80
CA LEU A 134 8.42 29.05 -9.47
C LEU A 134 9.90 29.46 -9.50
N GLU A 135 10.74 28.86 -10.34
CA GLU A 135 12.17 29.18 -10.38
C GLU A 135 12.43 30.67 -10.66
N PRO A 136 11.79 31.33 -11.65
CA PRO A 136 12.02 32.74 -11.90
C PRO A 136 11.65 33.62 -10.70
N ARG A 137 10.62 33.24 -9.93
CA ARG A 137 10.22 33.96 -8.70
C ARG A 137 11.30 33.88 -7.63
N THR A 138 12.11 32.81 -7.62
CA THR A 138 13.23 32.68 -6.67
C THR A 138 14.30 33.75 -6.86
N ARG A 139 14.35 34.38 -8.04
CA ARG A 139 15.30 35.44 -8.42
C ARG A 139 14.61 36.81 -8.59
N GLY A 140 13.34 36.91 -8.22
CA GLY A 140 12.51 38.10 -8.37
C GLY A 140 11.69 38.35 -7.11
N GLU A 141 10.40 38.05 -7.16
CA GLU A 141 9.45 38.41 -6.10
C GLU A 141 9.79 37.81 -4.73
N LEU A 142 10.38 36.62 -4.66
CA LEU A 142 10.81 36.03 -3.38
C LEU A 142 12.02 36.75 -2.79
N ILE A 143 12.87 37.38 -3.61
CA ILE A 143 13.91 38.28 -3.12
C ILE A 143 13.26 39.50 -2.46
N GLU A 144 12.32 40.13 -3.15
CA GLU A 144 11.61 41.31 -2.61
C GLU A 144 10.92 40.99 -1.27
N LEU A 145 10.33 39.80 -1.15
CA LEU A 145 9.72 39.32 0.09
C LEU A 145 10.73 39.18 1.23
N LEU A 146 11.88 38.54 0.99
CA LEU A 146 12.91 38.36 2.02
C LEU A 146 13.58 39.69 2.39
N GLU A 147 13.76 40.62 1.45
CA GLU A 147 14.21 41.98 1.73
C GLU A 147 13.23 42.75 2.63
N GLN A 148 11.93 42.64 2.37
CA GLN A 148 10.88 43.21 3.23
C GLN A 148 10.91 42.62 4.64
N CYS A 149 11.32 41.35 4.76
CA CYS A 149 11.51 40.68 6.05
C CYS A 149 12.79 41.11 6.79
N GLY A 150 13.68 41.86 6.14
CA GLY A 150 14.89 42.42 6.74
C GLY A 150 16.20 41.75 6.31
N TYR A 151 16.16 40.69 5.50
CA TYR A 151 17.35 40.02 4.98
C TYR A 151 18.04 40.85 3.90
N ARG A 152 19.33 40.60 3.68
CA ARG A 152 20.12 41.31 2.66
C ARG A 152 20.59 40.34 1.56
N PRO A 153 20.28 40.62 0.28
CA PRO A 153 20.74 39.78 -0.81
C PRO A 153 22.26 39.70 -0.85
N SER A 154 22.76 38.49 -1.07
CA SER A 154 24.16 38.16 -1.28
C SER A 154 24.22 37.01 -2.29
N PRO A 155 23.85 37.26 -3.56
CA PRO A 155 23.68 36.23 -4.54
C PRO A 155 25.01 35.54 -4.87
N ASN A 156 24.94 34.24 -5.13
CA ASN A 156 26.11 33.46 -5.53
C ASN A 156 26.74 34.01 -6.80
N ARG A 157 28.07 34.03 -6.83
CA ARG A 157 28.83 34.45 -8.02
C ARG A 157 28.55 33.48 -9.16
N LEU A 158 28.29 33.99 -10.36
CA LEU A 158 28.20 33.13 -11.55
C LEU A 158 29.58 32.89 -12.15
N VAL A 159 29.86 31.65 -12.54
CA VAL A 159 31.03 31.27 -13.31
C VAL A 159 30.61 30.39 -14.49
N ASP A 160 31.30 30.56 -15.63
CA ASP A 160 30.91 29.88 -16.88
C ASP A 160 31.13 28.35 -16.82
N THR A 161 32.13 27.92 -16.05
CA THR A 161 32.46 26.51 -15.83
C THR A 161 33.19 26.35 -14.51
N ALA A 162 32.83 25.30 -13.77
CA ALA A 162 33.59 24.83 -12.63
C ALA A 162 33.32 23.32 -12.46
N PRO A 163 34.29 22.44 -12.76
CA PRO A 163 34.06 21.01 -12.68
C PRO A 163 33.80 20.57 -11.24
N LEU A 164 33.03 19.49 -11.09
CA LEU A 164 32.90 18.78 -9.83
C LEU A 164 34.23 18.08 -9.49
N ALA A 165 34.57 18.03 -8.20
CA ALA A 165 35.68 17.19 -7.74
C ALA A 165 35.40 15.72 -8.11
N ALA A 166 36.46 14.94 -8.38
CA ALA A 166 36.31 13.55 -8.82
C ALA A 166 35.57 12.71 -7.77
N GLU A 167 35.90 12.91 -6.50
CA GLU A 167 35.31 12.23 -5.35
C GLU A 167 33.81 12.57 -5.16
N THR A 168 33.41 13.75 -5.63
CA THR A 168 32.01 14.21 -5.63
C THR A 168 31.24 13.54 -6.78
N GLU A 169 31.83 13.46 -7.97
CA GLU A 169 31.22 12.75 -9.10
C GLU A 169 31.07 11.25 -8.79
N ASP A 170 32.09 10.64 -8.16
CA ASP A 170 32.04 9.25 -7.70
C ASP A 170 30.93 9.03 -6.66
N ALA A 171 30.78 9.95 -5.69
CA ALA A 171 29.69 9.88 -4.72
C ALA A 171 28.29 10.00 -5.35
N LEU A 172 28.13 10.80 -6.41
CA LEU A 172 26.86 10.91 -7.13
C LEU A 172 26.47 9.61 -7.84
N LEU A 173 27.43 8.74 -8.16
CA LEU A 173 27.18 7.42 -8.78
C LEU A 173 26.89 6.32 -7.76
N GLN A 174 27.24 6.53 -6.49
CA GLN A 174 26.98 5.57 -5.39
C GLN A 174 25.54 5.71 -4.88
N MET A 175 24.72 4.69 -5.07
CA MET A 175 23.28 4.77 -4.78
C MET A 175 22.92 4.52 -3.31
N ASN A 176 23.59 5.21 -2.38
CA ASN A 176 23.25 5.23 -0.96
C ASN A 176 23.06 6.66 -0.43
N HIS A 177 22.22 6.82 0.60
CA HIS A 177 21.79 8.15 1.03
C HIS A 177 22.91 9.00 1.66
N ILE A 178 23.93 8.36 2.25
CA ILE A 178 25.07 9.04 2.89
C ILE A 178 26.01 9.62 1.83
N SER A 179 26.35 8.86 0.79
CA SER A 179 27.17 9.34 -0.34
C SER A 179 26.49 10.49 -1.08
N GLN A 180 25.17 10.39 -1.34
CA GLN A 180 24.43 11.47 -2.00
C GLN A 180 24.36 12.73 -1.12
N TRP A 181 24.13 12.60 0.19
CA TRP A 181 24.20 13.73 1.12
C TRP A 181 25.59 14.38 1.11
N ARG A 182 26.66 13.58 1.14
CA ARG A 182 28.05 14.06 1.10
C ARG A 182 28.32 14.87 -0.16
N ALA A 183 27.97 14.33 -1.33
CA ALA A 183 28.14 15.01 -2.60
C ALA A 183 27.40 16.36 -2.63
N LEU A 184 26.13 16.37 -2.21
CA LEU A 184 25.33 17.59 -2.15
C LEU A 184 25.97 18.64 -1.24
N ARG A 185 26.47 18.23 -0.07
CA ARG A 185 27.13 19.12 0.87
C ARG A 185 28.39 19.77 0.30
N THR A 186 29.24 18.97 -0.35
CA THR A 186 30.43 19.46 -1.03
C THR A 186 30.08 20.46 -2.13
N ILE A 187 29.08 20.14 -2.96
CA ILE A 187 28.68 21.03 -4.07
C ILE A 187 28.13 22.36 -3.55
N HIS A 188 27.30 22.35 -2.50
CA HIS A 188 26.83 23.58 -1.84
C HIS A 188 27.97 24.40 -1.23
N GLY A 189 28.98 23.75 -0.65
CA GLY A 189 30.21 24.40 -0.20
C GLY A 189 30.94 25.09 -1.36
N ASP A 190 31.18 24.35 -2.43
CA ASP A 190 31.90 24.82 -3.63
C ASP A 190 31.20 26.02 -4.29
N ILE A 191 29.87 25.99 -4.40
CA ILE A 191 29.07 27.09 -4.94
C ILE A 191 29.23 28.35 -4.08
N ARG A 192 29.16 28.23 -2.75
CA ARG A 192 29.32 29.37 -1.84
C ARG A 192 30.74 29.94 -1.86
N GLU A 193 31.76 29.08 -1.97
CA GLU A 193 33.16 29.52 -1.96
C GLU A 193 33.58 30.15 -3.30
N SER A 194 33.21 29.52 -4.42
CA SER A 194 33.81 29.81 -5.72
C SER A 194 32.82 30.07 -6.86
N GLY A 195 31.52 29.94 -6.59
CA GLY A 195 30.45 30.36 -7.49
C GLY A 195 29.62 29.23 -8.09
N GLU A 196 28.45 29.59 -8.58
CA GLU A 196 27.51 28.72 -9.28
C GLU A 196 27.95 28.50 -10.74
N SER A 197 27.92 27.26 -11.20
CA SER A 197 28.28 26.85 -12.57
C SER A 197 27.27 25.82 -13.10
N PRO A 198 27.24 25.58 -14.43
CA PRO A 198 26.38 24.55 -15.02
C PRO A 198 26.61 23.16 -14.43
N GLU A 199 27.87 22.77 -14.20
CA GLU A 199 28.25 21.45 -13.69
C GLU A 199 27.83 21.27 -12.24
N ARG A 200 27.95 22.33 -11.42
CA ARG A 200 27.55 22.32 -10.02
C ARG A 200 26.04 22.25 -9.84
N LEU A 201 25.28 23.04 -10.61
CA LEU A 201 23.83 22.92 -10.61
C LEU A 201 23.36 21.55 -11.12
N GLY A 202 24.00 21.03 -12.17
CA GLY A 202 23.74 19.68 -12.65
C GLY A 202 24.04 18.61 -11.59
N GLY A 203 25.12 18.78 -10.83
CA GLY A 203 25.43 17.94 -9.67
C GLY A 203 24.36 17.99 -8.58
N LEU A 204 23.89 19.19 -8.21
CA LEU A 204 22.79 19.34 -7.23
C LEU A 204 21.50 18.68 -7.70
N ALA A 205 21.11 18.91 -8.96
CA ALA A 205 19.90 18.33 -9.54
C ALA A 205 19.97 16.78 -9.50
N ARG A 206 21.09 16.20 -9.94
CA ARG A 206 21.31 14.74 -9.89
C ARG A 206 21.30 14.19 -8.47
N GLY A 207 22.03 14.81 -7.54
CA GLY A 207 22.14 14.32 -6.16
C GLY A 207 20.81 14.32 -5.42
N TYR A 208 20.01 15.39 -5.59
CA TYR A 208 18.66 15.44 -5.00
C TYR A 208 17.71 14.46 -5.70
N ALA A 209 17.81 14.25 -7.02
CA ALA A 209 17.00 13.25 -7.71
C ALA A 209 17.31 11.83 -7.21
N ASN A 210 18.60 11.51 -6.99
CA ASN A 210 19.02 10.24 -6.41
C ASN A 210 18.48 10.04 -4.98
N LEU A 211 18.64 11.05 -4.11
CA LEU A 211 18.07 11.00 -2.76
C LEU A 211 16.56 10.79 -2.76
N SER A 212 15.85 11.36 -3.72
CA SER A 212 14.40 11.17 -3.81
C SER A 212 13.99 9.71 -4.06
N GLN A 213 14.79 8.96 -4.83
CA GLN A 213 14.57 7.53 -5.05
C GLN A 213 14.86 6.75 -3.77
N LEU A 214 15.99 7.04 -3.13
CA LEU A 214 16.44 6.36 -1.92
C LEU A 214 15.52 6.61 -0.72
N TYR A 215 14.91 7.79 -0.63
CA TYR A 215 13.95 8.13 0.43
C TYR A 215 12.49 7.78 0.10
N SER A 216 12.18 7.27 -1.10
CA SER A 216 10.81 6.88 -1.46
C SER A 216 10.13 5.83 -0.54
N PRO A 217 10.87 4.95 0.17
CA PRO A 217 10.31 4.08 1.22
C PRO A 217 9.87 4.76 2.51
N LEU A 218 10.44 5.92 2.84
CA LEU A 218 10.31 6.50 4.18
C LEU A 218 8.87 6.87 4.52
N LEU A 219 8.62 7.09 5.82
CA LEU A 219 7.29 7.36 6.37
C LEU A 219 6.82 8.80 6.13
N ASP A 220 7.66 9.67 5.58
CA ASP A 220 7.47 11.12 5.50
C ASP A 220 7.74 11.70 4.08
N LEU A 221 7.93 13.02 3.98
CA LEU A 221 7.97 13.78 2.72
C LEU A 221 9.37 14.07 2.19
N ARG A 222 10.42 13.57 2.83
CA ARG A 222 11.80 13.86 2.40
C ARG A 222 12.02 13.54 0.92
N ALA A 223 11.41 12.46 0.43
CA ALA A 223 11.45 12.11 -0.99
C ALA A 223 10.88 13.25 -1.87
N GLN A 224 9.75 13.84 -1.50
CA GLN A 224 9.12 14.93 -2.28
C GLN A 224 9.91 16.23 -2.20
N ALA A 225 10.45 16.59 -1.03
CA ALA A 225 11.35 17.74 -0.90
C ALA A 225 12.60 17.56 -1.78
N CYS A 226 13.18 16.35 -1.82
CA CYS A 226 14.28 16.03 -2.74
C CYS A 226 13.87 16.17 -4.21
N ARG A 227 12.70 15.67 -4.63
CA ARG A 227 12.21 15.86 -6.02
C ARG A 227 12.03 17.34 -6.37
N ALA A 228 11.43 18.11 -5.47
CA ALA A 228 11.22 19.54 -5.64
C ALA A 228 12.55 20.30 -5.78
N ARG A 229 13.52 20.04 -4.91
CA ARG A 229 14.88 20.62 -5.02
C ARG A 229 15.54 20.23 -6.34
N ALA A 230 15.45 18.97 -6.75
CA ALA A 230 16.04 18.50 -8.00
C ALA A 230 15.46 19.23 -9.22
N LEU A 231 14.12 19.34 -9.31
CA LEU A 231 13.43 20.07 -10.37
C LEU A 231 13.80 21.55 -10.41
N LEU A 232 13.82 22.24 -9.26
CA LEU A 232 14.15 23.65 -9.21
C LEU A 232 15.61 23.93 -9.60
N TYR A 233 16.56 23.07 -9.21
CA TYR A 233 17.96 23.20 -9.65
C TYR A 233 18.14 22.89 -11.14
N ALA A 234 17.42 21.89 -11.67
CA ALA A 234 17.42 21.60 -13.11
C ALA A 234 16.82 22.76 -13.92
N GLU A 235 15.72 23.35 -13.44
CA GLU A 235 15.10 24.52 -14.07
C GLU A 235 16.00 25.75 -14.00
N ARG A 236 16.64 26.00 -12.85
CA ARG A 236 17.60 27.11 -12.69
C ARG A 236 18.78 26.99 -13.65
N LEU A 237 19.27 25.77 -13.83
CA LEU A 237 20.30 25.44 -14.82
C LEU A 237 19.83 25.75 -16.23
N ARG A 238 18.63 25.31 -16.60
CA ARG A 238 18.02 25.58 -17.91
C ARG A 238 17.83 27.08 -18.18
N GLN A 239 17.40 27.84 -17.18
CA GLN A 239 17.17 29.28 -17.32
C GLN A 239 18.46 30.09 -17.42
N ARG A 240 19.51 29.71 -16.66
CA ARG A 240 20.79 30.43 -16.65
C ARG A 240 21.70 30.04 -17.81
N TRP A 241 21.67 28.77 -18.22
CA TRP A 241 22.52 28.24 -19.30
C TRP A 241 21.72 27.36 -20.28
N PRO A 242 20.77 27.95 -21.04
CA PRO A 242 19.85 27.20 -21.91
C PRO A 242 20.55 26.40 -23.02
N GLU A 243 21.73 26.85 -23.46
CA GLU A 243 22.51 26.23 -24.52
C GLU A 243 23.55 25.21 -23.99
N HIS A 244 23.65 25.02 -22.66
CA HIS A 244 24.65 24.13 -22.08
C HIS A 244 24.20 22.66 -22.16
N LEU A 245 24.86 21.89 -23.04
CA LEU A 245 24.48 20.51 -23.35
C LEU A 245 24.49 19.58 -22.13
N GLY A 246 25.51 19.67 -21.27
CA GLY A 246 25.57 18.91 -20.02
C GLY A 246 24.44 19.26 -19.05
N GLY A 247 23.90 20.48 -19.16
CA GLY A 247 22.76 20.93 -18.35
C GLY A 247 21.47 20.27 -18.80
N ARG A 248 21.24 20.21 -20.12
CA ARG A 248 20.10 19.47 -20.70
C ARG A 248 20.14 17.98 -20.36
N TRP A 249 21.33 17.37 -20.36
CA TRP A 249 21.47 15.99 -19.90
C TRP A 249 21.11 15.83 -18.41
N SER A 250 21.50 16.78 -17.56
CA SER A 250 21.17 16.76 -16.13
C SER A 250 19.67 16.93 -15.87
N GLU A 251 18.98 17.73 -16.68
CA GLU A 251 17.51 17.86 -16.69
C GLU A 251 16.84 16.53 -17.06
N ALA A 252 17.27 15.92 -18.18
CA ALA A 252 16.77 14.61 -18.60
C ALA A 252 16.97 13.54 -17.53
N TYR A 253 18.14 13.53 -16.88
CA TYR A 253 18.44 12.65 -15.75
C TYR A 253 17.47 12.89 -14.58
N THR A 254 17.29 14.17 -14.21
CA THR A 254 16.41 14.56 -13.11
C THR A 254 14.99 14.08 -13.34
N ASN A 255 14.43 14.38 -14.52
CA ASN A 255 13.08 13.96 -14.89
C ASN A 255 12.92 12.44 -14.80
N VAL A 256 13.85 11.67 -15.36
CA VAL A 256 13.82 10.20 -15.23
C VAL A 256 13.89 9.75 -13.78
N MET A 257 14.85 10.28 -13.02
CA MET A 257 15.14 9.84 -11.66
C MET A 257 14.10 10.29 -10.63
N ILE A 258 13.27 11.29 -10.88
CA ILE A 258 12.13 11.60 -10.00
C ILE A 258 10.86 10.82 -10.38
N GLY A 259 10.88 10.14 -11.53
CA GLY A 259 9.76 9.34 -12.04
C GLY A 259 8.94 10.02 -13.14
N LEU A 260 9.40 11.13 -13.73
CA LEU A 260 8.85 11.76 -14.96
C LEU A 260 9.56 11.21 -16.20
N ILE A 261 9.44 9.89 -16.38
CA ILE A 261 10.27 9.13 -17.33
C ILE A 261 10.02 9.58 -18.78
N GLN A 262 8.78 9.90 -19.14
CA GLN A 262 8.41 10.35 -20.48
C GLN A 262 9.04 11.70 -20.82
N ASP A 263 8.97 12.68 -19.91
CA ASP A 263 9.54 14.02 -20.09
C ASP A 263 11.06 13.91 -20.26
N GLY A 264 11.73 13.17 -19.37
CA GLY A 264 13.17 12.95 -19.47
C GLY A 264 13.58 12.20 -20.76
N TYR A 265 12.75 11.30 -21.29
CA TYR A 265 13.03 10.67 -22.57
C TYR A 265 12.85 11.62 -23.76
N GLU A 266 11.85 12.51 -23.71
CA GLU A 266 11.65 13.56 -24.71
C GLU A 266 12.85 14.52 -24.75
N ASP A 267 13.39 14.90 -23.58
CA ASP A 267 14.65 15.65 -23.46
C ASP A 267 15.81 14.92 -24.15
N VAL A 268 15.99 13.62 -23.88
CA VAL A 268 17.04 12.81 -24.53
C VAL A 268 16.89 12.81 -26.06
N LEU A 269 15.65 12.73 -26.58
CA LEU A 269 15.42 12.76 -28.03
C LEU A 269 15.78 14.11 -28.64
N GLU A 270 15.48 15.21 -27.97
CA GLU A 270 15.84 16.55 -28.42
C GLU A 270 17.34 16.79 -28.41
N ILE A 271 18.01 16.39 -27.32
CA ILE A 271 19.46 16.48 -27.18
C ILE A 271 20.15 15.73 -28.32
N ARG A 272 19.74 14.48 -28.60
CA ARG A 272 20.32 13.68 -29.69
C ARG A 272 20.08 14.27 -31.08
N LYS A 273 18.90 14.89 -31.32
CA LYS A 273 18.63 15.60 -32.58
C LYS A 273 19.62 16.76 -32.75
N GLN A 274 19.89 17.53 -31.69
CA GLN A 274 20.84 18.63 -31.72
C GLN A 274 22.28 18.13 -31.92
N GLU A 275 22.72 17.09 -31.20
CA GLU A 275 24.04 16.46 -31.39
C GLU A 275 24.25 16.02 -32.85
N SER A 276 23.22 15.42 -33.47
CA SER A 276 23.29 14.99 -34.88
C SER A 276 23.38 16.12 -35.91
N SER A 277 23.03 17.35 -35.51
CA SER A 277 23.05 18.54 -36.36
C SER A 277 24.30 19.42 -36.17
N SER A 278 25.10 19.14 -35.14
CA SER A 278 26.31 19.88 -34.78
C SER A 278 27.58 19.24 -35.36
N SER A 279 28.63 20.05 -35.59
CA SER A 279 29.93 19.54 -36.09
C SER A 279 30.57 18.60 -35.05
N PRO A 280 31.27 17.52 -35.49
CA PRO A 280 31.90 16.56 -34.59
C PRO A 280 33.03 17.25 -33.81
N GLY A 281 32.73 17.62 -32.56
CA GLY A 281 33.64 18.38 -31.69
C GLY A 281 32.99 19.01 -30.44
N GLY A 282 31.67 18.88 -30.25
CA GLY A 282 30.98 19.29 -29.01
C GLY A 282 31.10 18.27 -27.87
N ASP A 283 30.77 18.70 -26.65
CA ASP A 283 30.80 17.88 -25.42
C ASP A 283 30.14 16.51 -25.64
N SER A 284 30.88 15.45 -25.31
CA SER A 284 30.37 14.08 -25.42
C SER A 284 29.26 13.83 -24.40
N SER A 285 28.21 13.12 -24.81
CA SER A 285 27.13 12.71 -23.90
C SER A 285 27.70 12.01 -22.64
N PRO A 286 27.13 12.25 -21.44
CA PRO A 286 27.60 11.61 -20.21
C PRO A 286 27.58 10.09 -20.28
N ALA A 287 28.50 9.42 -19.57
CA ALA A 287 28.63 7.97 -19.60
C ALA A 287 27.35 7.23 -19.15
N TRP A 288 26.56 7.83 -18.24
CA TRP A 288 25.29 7.31 -17.76
C TRP A 288 24.10 7.58 -18.71
N ALA A 289 24.22 8.44 -19.73
CA ALA A 289 23.14 8.79 -20.64
C ALA A 289 22.43 7.58 -21.31
N PRO A 290 23.13 6.48 -21.69
CA PRO A 290 22.47 5.29 -22.21
C PRO A 290 21.50 4.64 -21.22
N LEU A 291 21.79 4.70 -19.90
CA LEU A 291 20.96 4.10 -18.86
C LEU A 291 19.55 4.68 -18.86
N LEU A 292 19.41 5.99 -19.10
CA LEU A 292 18.09 6.65 -19.16
C LEU A 292 17.20 6.07 -20.26
N THR A 293 17.77 5.84 -21.45
CA THR A 293 17.02 5.23 -22.57
C THR A 293 16.70 3.76 -22.29
N GLU A 294 17.61 3.04 -21.64
CA GLU A 294 17.43 1.63 -21.30
C GLU A 294 16.37 1.44 -20.21
N TYR A 295 16.34 2.30 -19.20
CA TYR A 295 15.33 2.36 -18.16
C TYR A 295 13.95 2.74 -18.72
N HIS A 296 13.84 3.82 -19.50
CA HIS A 296 12.58 4.21 -20.15
C HIS A 296 11.97 3.09 -21.00
N LYS A 297 12.81 2.29 -21.67
CA LYS A 297 12.37 1.16 -22.53
C LYS A 297 12.36 -0.19 -21.81
N TYR A 298 12.54 -0.19 -20.48
CA TYR A 298 12.58 -1.36 -19.61
C TYR A 298 13.44 -2.50 -20.18
N LYS A 299 14.67 -2.17 -20.59
CA LYS A 299 15.63 -3.15 -21.11
C LYS A 299 16.33 -3.89 -19.97
N PHE A 300 15.57 -4.75 -19.28
CA PHE A 300 16.01 -5.47 -18.08
C PHE A 300 17.39 -6.12 -18.23
N ASP A 301 17.61 -6.90 -19.29
CA ASP A 301 18.89 -7.59 -19.50
C ASP A 301 20.06 -6.61 -19.67
N LYS A 302 19.86 -5.48 -20.35
CA LYS A 302 20.93 -4.48 -20.55
C LYS A 302 21.28 -3.77 -19.25
N LEU A 303 20.29 -3.41 -18.46
CA LEU A 303 20.53 -2.77 -17.16
C LEU A 303 21.24 -3.75 -16.22
N ARG A 304 20.82 -5.02 -16.19
CA ARG A 304 21.49 -6.09 -15.43
C ARG A 304 22.93 -6.32 -15.91
N ASP A 305 23.17 -6.36 -17.21
CA ASP A 305 24.51 -6.58 -17.77
C ASP A 305 25.47 -5.43 -17.39
N ARG A 306 24.96 -4.18 -17.32
CA ARG A 306 25.74 -3.03 -16.85
C ARG A 306 25.96 -3.04 -15.34
N PHE A 307 24.99 -3.51 -14.58
CA PHE A 307 25.15 -3.74 -13.15
C PHE A 307 26.27 -4.76 -12.89
N ARG A 308 26.29 -5.88 -13.63
CA ARG A 308 27.32 -6.93 -13.53
C ARG A 308 28.73 -6.51 -13.98
N ASP A 309 28.86 -5.36 -14.62
CA ASP A 309 30.16 -4.77 -14.95
C ASP A 309 30.73 -4.08 -13.69
N THR A 310 31.18 -4.87 -12.72
CA THR A 310 31.63 -4.40 -11.40
C THR A 310 32.86 -3.49 -11.46
N ASP A 311 33.58 -3.47 -12.59
CA ASP A 311 34.70 -2.56 -12.81
C ASP A 311 34.23 -1.16 -13.26
N SER A 312 32.96 -1.03 -13.64
CA SER A 312 32.36 0.23 -14.08
C SER A 312 31.86 1.05 -12.89
N PRO A 313 32.16 2.36 -12.81
CA PRO A 313 31.60 3.24 -11.78
C PRO A 313 30.09 3.44 -11.93
N LEU A 314 29.47 2.95 -13.01
CA LEU A 314 28.03 3.01 -13.24
C LEU A 314 27.27 1.79 -12.70
N SER A 315 27.96 0.80 -12.14
CA SER A 315 27.36 -0.46 -11.68
C SER A 315 26.20 -0.22 -10.70
N ASP A 316 26.40 0.55 -9.62
CA ASP A 316 25.39 0.86 -8.61
C ASP A 316 24.14 1.54 -9.19
N LEU A 317 24.34 2.56 -10.02
CA LEU A 317 23.25 3.27 -10.70
C LEU A 317 22.48 2.34 -11.65
N ALA A 318 23.20 1.51 -12.42
CA ALA A 318 22.58 0.54 -13.31
C ALA A 318 21.78 -0.52 -12.53
N GLY A 319 22.30 -1.00 -11.40
CA GLY A 319 21.61 -1.92 -10.50
C GLY A 319 20.31 -1.32 -9.94
N THR A 320 20.39 -0.06 -9.50
CA THR A 320 19.21 0.67 -9.02
C THR A 320 18.14 0.82 -10.09
N LEU A 321 18.51 1.27 -11.30
CA LEU A 321 17.57 1.40 -12.41
C LEU A 321 17.02 0.06 -12.87
N TRP A 322 17.83 -1.01 -12.82
CA TRP A 322 17.39 -2.37 -13.12
C TRP A 322 16.32 -2.83 -12.14
N CYS A 323 16.60 -2.79 -10.83
CA CYS A 323 15.66 -3.19 -9.78
C CYS A 323 14.37 -2.38 -9.85
N ARG A 324 14.47 -1.07 -10.10
CA ARG A 324 13.30 -0.20 -10.28
C ARG A 324 12.48 -0.60 -11.51
N ALA A 325 13.11 -0.87 -12.65
CA ALA A 325 12.43 -1.28 -13.87
C ALA A 325 11.70 -2.63 -13.70
N VAL A 326 12.30 -3.60 -13.02
CA VAL A 326 11.63 -4.89 -12.77
C VAL A 326 10.52 -4.78 -11.75
N GLN A 327 10.68 -3.95 -10.70
CA GLN A 327 9.62 -3.68 -9.73
C GLN A 327 8.38 -3.14 -10.45
N GLN A 328 8.58 -2.23 -11.40
CA GLN A 328 7.53 -1.60 -12.21
C GLN A 328 6.89 -2.53 -13.25
N SER A 329 7.42 -3.75 -13.38
CA SER A 329 6.86 -4.75 -14.28
C SER A 329 5.70 -5.53 -13.68
N ASP A 330 5.39 -5.33 -12.39
CA ASP A 330 4.39 -6.11 -11.64
C ASP A 330 4.67 -7.63 -11.71
N CYS A 331 5.95 -7.99 -11.56
CA CYS A 331 6.42 -9.37 -11.54
C CYS A 331 7.30 -9.62 -10.30
N ASP A 332 6.70 -10.17 -9.25
CA ASP A 332 7.37 -10.45 -7.97
C ASP A 332 8.63 -11.30 -8.17
N HIS A 333 8.60 -12.32 -9.04
CA HIS A 333 9.75 -13.21 -9.23
C HIS A 333 10.97 -12.47 -9.77
N LEU A 334 10.80 -11.65 -10.81
CA LEU A 334 11.90 -10.84 -11.36
C LEU A 334 12.38 -9.80 -10.36
N THR A 335 11.47 -9.19 -9.61
CA THR A 335 11.79 -8.19 -8.58
C THR A 335 12.64 -8.79 -7.47
N LEU A 336 12.21 -9.93 -6.91
CA LEU A 336 12.93 -10.64 -5.85
C LEU A 336 14.29 -11.16 -6.34
N ALA A 337 14.36 -11.67 -7.58
CA ALA A 337 15.62 -12.11 -8.17
C ALA A 337 16.61 -10.95 -8.34
N ALA A 338 16.14 -9.80 -8.82
CA ALA A 338 16.99 -8.62 -8.99
C ALA A 338 17.50 -8.07 -7.66
N CYS A 339 16.61 -7.93 -6.66
CA CYS A 339 17.00 -7.46 -5.33
C CYS A 339 18.08 -8.35 -4.69
N ARG A 340 17.96 -9.67 -4.85
CA ARG A 340 18.94 -10.64 -4.32
C ARG A 340 20.29 -10.55 -5.00
N GLU A 341 20.26 -10.43 -6.32
CA GLU A 341 21.49 -10.28 -7.09
C GLU A 341 22.20 -8.98 -6.67
N GLN A 342 21.47 -7.86 -6.58
CA GLN A 342 22.03 -6.60 -6.13
C GLN A 342 22.56 -6.67 -4.69
N LEU A 343 21.81 -7.25 -3.75
CA LEU A 343 22.23 -7.40 -2.35
C LEU A 343 23.40 -8.38 -2.15
N SER A 344 23.69 -9.23 -3.14
CA SER A 344 24.87 -10.11 -3.08
C SER A 344 26.17 -9.33 -3.32
N ASP A 345 26.12 -8.30 -4.17
CA ASP A 345 27.27 -7.44 -4.48
C ASP A 345 27.32 -6.18 -3.59
N HIS A 346 26.15 -5.67 -3.19
CA HIS A 346 25.97 -4.46 -2.37
C HIS A 346 25.07 -4.76 -1.16
N PRO A 347 25.59 -5.44 -0.11
CA PRO A 347 24.78 -5.92 1.01
C PRO A 347 24.20 -4.80 1.89
N ASP A 348 24.67 -3.57 1.74
CA ASP A 348 24.29 -2.38 2.51
C ASP A 348 23.22 -1.51 1.82
N GLU A 349 22.56 -2.01 0.77
CA GLU A 349 21.51 -1.30 0.02
C GLU A 349 20.14 -1.31 0.71
N LEU A 350 19.91 -0.35 1.61
CA LEU A 350 18.67 -0.21 2.38
C LEU A 350 17.39 -0.21 1.55
N TRP A 351 17.38 0.52 0.44
CA TRP A 351 16.20 0.60 -0.43
C TRP A 351 15.84 -0.77 -1.02
N MET A 352 16.82 -1.60 -1.38
CA MET A 352 16.55 -2.97 -1.84
C MET A 352 15.91 -3.84 -0.77
N VAL A 353 16.33 -3.68 0.48
CA VAL A 353 15.72 -4.43 1.59
C VAL A 353 14.27 -4.01 1.80
N ASP A 354 13.93 -2.73 1.61
CA ASP A 354 12.53 -2.29 1.65
C ASP A 354 11.72 -2.80 0.45
N VAL A 355 12.28 -2.83 -0.77
CA VAL A 355 11.62 -3.47 -1.93
C VAL A 355 11.31 -4.93 -1.64
N LEU A 356 12.26 -5.68 -1.06
CA LEU A 356 12.00 -7.03 -0.59
C LEU A 356 10.84 -7.07 0.40
N TYR A 357 10.75 -6.14 1.36
CA TYR A 357 9.59 -6.10 2.27
C TYR A 357 8.26 -5.93 1.53
N GLU A 358 8.20 -5.04 0.53
CA GLU A 358 6.95 -4.73 -0.18
C GLU A 358 6.46 -5.88 -1.07
N ASP A 359 7.38 -6.72 -1.58
CA ASP A 359 7.10 -7.71 -2.63
C ASP A 359 7.36 -9.18 -2.23
N SER A 360 7.97 -9.45 -1.07
CA SER A 360 8.35 -10.82 -0.67
C SER A 360 7.33 -11.58 0.17
N GLY A 361 6.18 -11.01 0.51
CA GLY A 361 5.13 -11.73 1.25
C GLY A 361 5.52 -12.16 2.67
N VAL A 362 4.61 -12.88 3.36
CA VAL A 362 4.68 -13.07 4.82
C VAL A 362 5.88 -13.91 5.28
N GLY A 363 6.29 -14.92 4.52
CA GLY A 363 7.35 -15.85 4.92
C GLY A 363 8.71 -15.16 4.98
N PHE A 364 9.04 -14.41 3.93
CA PHE A 364 10.31 -13.71 3.82
C PHE A 364 10.34 -12.41 4.63
N ASN A 365 9.21 -11.72 4.79
CA ASN A 365 9.12 -10.49 5.59
C ASN A 365 9.55 -10.67 7.05
N HIS A 366 9.44 -11.88 7.62
CA HIS A 366 10.00 -12.13 8.96
C HIS A 366 11.52 -11.94 8.99
N GLN A 367 12.23 -12.45 7.98
CA GLN A 367 13.68 -12.34 7.88
C GLN A 367 14.07 -10.92 7.49
N VAL A 368 13.42 -10.35 6.47
CA VAL A 368 13.69 -8.99 5.98
C VAL A 368 13.57 -7.96 7.11
N THR A 369 12.44 -7.95 7.83
CA THR A 369 12.25 -7.00 8.95
C THR A 369 13.21 -7.23 10.12
N ALA A 370 13.83 -8.41 10.23
CA ALA A 370 14.82 -8.70 11.27
C ALA A 370 16.23 -8.26 10.87
N ILE A 371 16.60 -8.33 9.58
CA ILE A 371 17.95 -7.96 9.11
C ILE A 371 18.09 -6.47 8.76
N MET A 372 16.99 -5.77 8.47
CA MET A 372 16.98 -4.36 8.10
C MET A 372 17.87 -3.46 8.99
N PRO A 373 17.79 -3.55 10.34
CA PRO A 373 18.66 -2.75 11.20
C PRO A 373 20.16 -3.04 11.00
N ALA A 374 20.54 -4.30 10.83
CA ALA A 374 21.93 -4.68 10.61
C ALA A 374 22.46 -4.14 9.26
N VAL A 375 21.63 -4.19 8.21
CA VAL A 375 21.96 -3.59 6.90
C VAL A 375 22.16 -2.08 7.03
N HIS A 376 21.32 -1.40 7.81
CA HIS A 376 21.49 0.03 8.09
C HIS A 376 22.82 0.34 8.77
N SER A 377 23.16 -0.43 9.81
CA SER A 377 24.44 -0.23 10.47
C SER A 377 25.63 -0.52 9.56
N GLN A 378 25.54 -1.49 8.65
CA GLN A 378 26.58 -1.72 7.65
C GLN A 378 26.75 -0.52 6.71
N GLN A 379 25.66 0.09 6.27
CA GLN A 379 25.71 1.30 5.44
C GLN A 379 26.37 2.46 6.21
N ILE A 380 26.00 2.67 7.49
CA ILE A 380 26.60 3.68 8.36
C ILE A 380 28.10 3.41 8.52
N ALA A 381 28.48 2.20 8.91
CA ALA A 381 29.87 1.76 9.10
C ALA A 381 30.74 1.99 7.86
N ARG A 382 30.18 1.77 6.67
CA ARG A 382 30.91 1.86 5.40
C ARG A 382 31.05 3.29 4.90
N TRP A 383 29.99 4.10 4.98
CA TRP A 383 29.93 5.37 4.27
C TRP A 383 30.06 6.60 5.18
N LEU A 384 29.61 6.51 6.43
CA LEU A 384 29.67 7.63 7.36
C LEU A 384 31.12 8.08 7.67
N PRO A 385 32.14 7.20 7.79
CA PRO A 385 33.52 7.63 8.01
C PRO A 385 34.07 8.55 6.91
N LEU A 386 33.47 8.55 5.72
CA LEU A 386 33.88 9.39 4.61
C LEU A 386 33.25 10.78 4.64
N VAL A 387 32.44 11.10 5.66
CA VAL A 387 31.84 12.42 5.87
C VAL A 387 32.82 13.31 6.64
N GLU A 388 33.06 14.51 6.12
CA GLU A 388 33.88 15.51 6.81
C GLU A 388 33.11 16.24 7.91
N GLY A 389 33.82 16.62 8.98
CA GLY A 389 33.25 17.44 10.06
C GLY A 389 32.29 16.69 10.98
N LEU A 390 32.45 15.38 11.13
CA LEU A 390 31.67 14.59 12.08
C LEU A 390 31.89 15.07 13.53
N PRO A 391 30.85 15.02 14.39
CA PRO A 391 31.01 15.24 15.82
C PRO A 391 32.01 14.26 16.43
N GLU A 392 32.78 14.69 17.43
CA GLU A 392 33.85 13.88 18.07
C GLU A 392 33.34 12.51 18.51
N MET A 393 32.18 12.45 19.18
CA MET A 393 31.55 11.19 19.58
C MET A 393 31.29 10.26 18.40
N VAL A 394 30.76 10.77 17.29
CA VAL A 394 30.45 9.97 16.11
C VAL A 394 31.74 9.46 15.46
N ALA A 395 32.77 10.31 15.39
CA ALA A 395 34.08 9.92 14.85
C ALA A 395 34.75 8.84 15.71
N GLU A 396 34.64 8.92 17.04
CA GLU A 396 35.16 7.92 17.98
C GLU A 396 34.43 6.58 17.85
N GLU A 397 33.10 6.59 17.74
CA GLU A 397 32.31 5.36 17.55
C GLU A 397 32.65 4.66 16.22
N LEU A 398 33.01 5.42 15.18
CA LEU A 398 33.37 4.86 13.87
C LEU A 398 34.84 4.44 13.74
N ASP A 399 35.70 4.77 14.71
CA ASP A 399 37.14 4.50 14.62
C ASP A 399 37.42 2.99 14.54
N GLY A 400 38.11 2.58 13.47
CA GLY A 400 38.45 1.18 13.20
C GLY A 400 37.28 0.26 12.79
N ILE A 401 36.04 0.76 12.71
CA ILE A 401 34.85 -0.03 12.31
C ILE A 401 34.86 -0.38 10.82
N GLU A 402 35.47 0.44 9.97
CA GLU A 402 35.61 0.22 8.53
C GLU A 402 36.31 -1.11 8.17
N HIS A 403 37.05 -1.70 9.10
CA HIS A 403 37.73 -2.99 8.96
C HIS A 403 37.04 -4.14 9.69
N ALA A 404 35.99 -3.84 10.44
CA ALA A 404 35.27 -4.81 11.21
C ALA A 404 34.16 -5.46 10.38
N GLY A 405 34.02 -6.78 10.49
CA GLY A 405 33.00 -7.51 9.74
C GLY A 405 31.58 -7.10 10.11
N ALA A 406 30.60 -7.62 9.35
CA ALA A 406 29.17 -7.34 9.52
C ALA A 406 28.64 -7.47 10.95
N GLU A 407 29.19 -8.37 11.76
CA GLU A 407 28.79 -8.58 13.16
C GLU A 407 29.10 -7.36 14.04
N MET A 408 30.26 -6.73 13.89
CA MET A 408 30.62 -5.56 14.70
C MET A 408 29.87 -4.31 14.23
N ALA A 409 29.65 -4.16 12.92
CA ALA A 409 28.82 -3.10 12.38
C ALA A 409 27.39 -3.18 12.95
N ALA A 410 26.82 -4.38 13.12
CA ALA A 410 25.46 -4.54 13.65
C ALA A 410 25.26 -4.00 15.08
N GLU A 411 26.35 -3.82 15.85
CA GLU A 411 26.33 -3.29 17.22
C GLU A 411 26.45 -1.76 17.31
N LEU A 412 26.55 -1.05 16.17
CA LEU A 412 26.65 0.41 16.15
C LEU A 412 25.50 1.09 16.90
N PRO A 413 25.79 2.10 17.75
CA PRO A 413 24.78 2.88 18.48
C PRO A 413 24.08 3.88 17.55
N ARG A 414 23.23 3.37 16.64
CA ARG A 414 22.60 4.17 15.57
C ARG A 414 21.77 5.35 16.12
N VAL A 415 21.14 5.18 17.26
CA VAL A 415 20.29 6.22 17.89
C VAL A 415 21.18 7.37 18.36
N GLU A 416 22.23 7.05 19.11
CA GLU A 416 23.18 8.03 19.63
C GLU A 416 23.93 8.75 18.50
N ILE A 417 24.30 8.03 17.44
CA ILE A 417 24.88 8.62 16.22
C ILE A 417 23.90 9.62 15.59
N ALA A 418 22.63 9.24 15.41
CA ALA A 418 21.61 10.13 14.85
C ALA A 418 21.40 11.37 15.73
N GLU A 419 21.25 11.20 17.04
CA GLU A 419 21.07 12.29 18.00
C GLU A 419 22.24 13.28 17.98
N ALA A 420 23.48 12.80 17.92
CA ALA A 420 24.65 13.66 17.88
C ALA A 420 24.79 14.43 16.56
N LEU A 421 24.42 13.81 15.43
CA LEU A 421 24.36 14.50 14.14
C LEU A 421 23.25 15.57 14.12
N ILE A 422 22.09 15.27 14.71
CA ILE A 422 20.98 16.22 14.86
C ILE A 422 21.41 17.42 15.71
N ALA A 423 21.99 17.16 16.88
CA ALA A 423 22.47 18.20 17.78
C ALA A 423 23.56 19.06 17.14
N ALA A 424 24.53 18.45 16.46
CA ALA A 424 25.57 19.18 15.74
C ALA A 424 25.02 20.01 14.56
N GLY A 425 23.89 19.58 13.99
CA GLY A 425 23.22 20.28 12.90
C GLY A 425 22.49 21.56 13.33
N GLU A 426 22.20 21.78 14.62
CA GLU A 426 21.53 22.99 15.10
C GLU A 426 22.32 24.26 14.71
N ASP A 427 23.62 24.24 14.97
CA ASP A 427 24.54 25.36 14.67
C ASP A 427 25.19 25.27 13.29
N ASP A 428 25.00 24.17 12.55
CA ASP A 428 25.66 23.91 11.28
C ASP A 428 25.17 24.84 10.16
N GLN A 429 26.06 25.70 9.68
CA GLN A 429 25.75 26.65 8.61
C GLN A 429 25.90 26.06 7.20
N GLN A 430 26.26 24.78 7.06
CA GLN A 430 26.36 24.13 5.77
C GLN A 430 25.03 23.55 5.30
N GLU A 431 24.95 23.22 4.01
CA GLU A 431 23.77 22.68 3.37
C GLU A 431 24.14 21.42 2.55
N PRO A 432 23.41 20.31 2.65
CA PRO A 432 22.45 20.05 3.71
C PRO A 432 23.16 19.98 5.07
N SER A 433 22.49 20.36 6.15
CA SER A 433 23.07 20.34 7.50
C SER A 433 23.36 18.91 7.98
N LEU A 434 24.19 18.76 9.01
CA LEU A 434 24.36 17.47 9.72
C LEU A 434 23.04 16.96 10.30
N ALA A 435 22.09 17.84 10.65
CA ALA A 435 20.78 17.41 11.13
C ALA A 435 19.97 16.72 10.04
N VAL A 436 20.08 17.12 8.77
CA VAL A 436 19.43 16.40 7.66
C VAL A 436 19.91 14.95 7.59
N LEU A 437 21.21 14.70 7.80
CA LEU A 437 21.79 13.37 7.82
C LEU A 437 21.32 12.56 9.04
N GLY A 438 21.43 13.15 10.24
CA GLY A 438 20.99 12.50 11.49
C GLY A 438 19.50 12.14 11.46
N CYS A 439 18.64 13.07 11.02
CA CYS A 439 17.21 12.81 10.85
C CYS A 439 16.92 11.79 9.73
N GLY A 440 17.81 11.64 8.74
CA GLY A 440 17.72 10.59 7.73
C GLY A 440 17.96 9.20 8.32
N ILE A 441 18.97 9.07 9.19
CA ILE A 441 19.25 7.85 9.96
C ILE A 441 18.07 7.53 10.90
N GLU A 442 17.57 8.51 11.64
CA GLU A 442 16.39 8.36 12.50
C GLU A 442 15.16 7.88 11.70
N ALA A 443 14.92 8.44 10.51
CA ALA A 443 13.80 8.04 9.66
C ALA A 443 13.88 6.58 9.17
N TRP A 444 15.09 6.07 8.86
CA TRP A 444 15.29 4.66 8.54
C TRP A 444 15.08 3.76 9.75
N ASN A 445 15.55 4.15 10.94
CA ASN A 445 15.28 3.41 12.18
C ASN A 445 13.76 3.32 12.45
N ALA A 446 13.05 4.45 12.28
CA ALA A 446 11.60 4.49 12.42
C ALA A 446 10.87 3.64 11.37
N LEU A 447 11.34 3.64 10.12
CA LEU A 447 10.79 2.75 9.09
C LEU A 447 10.95 1.28 9.50
N HIS A 448 12.12 0.86 9.98
CA HIS A 448 12.34 -0.53 10.43
C HIS A 448 11.39 -0.91 11.55
N ALA A 449 11.22 -0.03 12.54
CA ALA A 449 10.31 -0.26 13.64
C ALA A 449 8.85 -0.39 13.17
N ALA A 450 8.43 0.49 12.26
CA ALA A 450 7.11 0.45 11.65
C ALA A 450 6.90 -0.84 10.84
N ARG A 451 7.83 -1.21 9.97
CA ARG A 451 7.78 -2.43 9.15
C ARG A 451 7.71 -3.69 10.01
N ARG A 452 8.51 -3.78 11.07
CA ARG A 452 8.48 -4.90 12.01
C ARG A 452 7.16 -4.99 12.76
N GLY A 453 6.67 -3.88 13.31
CA GLY A 453 5.40 -3.86 14.04
C GLY A 453 4.20 -4.17 13.14
N LEU A 454 4.17 -3.60 11.92
CA LEU A 454 3.14 -3.89 10.92
C LEU A 454 3.14 -5.38 10.54
N PHE A 455 4.33 -5.95 10.32
CA PHE A 455 4.46 -7.36 10.01
C PHE A 455 3.94 -8.26 11.15
N VAL A 456 4.40 -8.06 12.39
CA VAL A 456 3.97 -8.88 13.53
C VAL A 456 2.46 -8.74 13.79
N LYS A 457 1.95 -7.49 13.82
CA LYS A 457 0.54 -7.23 14.14
C LYS A 457 -0.41 -7.61 13.01
N HIS A 458 -0.14 -7.18 11.78
CA HIS A 458 -1.10 -7.26 10.68
C HIS A 458 -0.79 -8.34 9.64
N SER A 459 0.44 -8.86 9.57
CA SER A 459 0.76 -9.98 8.68
C SER A 459 0.76 -11.32 9.40
N LEU A 460 1.26 -11.37 10.64
CA LEU A 460 1.21 -12.59 11.47
C LEU A 460 -0.04 -12.69 12.34
N GLY A 461 -0.76 -11.58 12.55
CA GLY A 461 -1.92 -11.52 13.42
C GLY A 461 -1.58 -11.64 14.91
N MET A 462 -0.34 -11.32 15.30
CA MET A 462 0.18 -11.51 16.66
C MET A 462 0.19 -10.19 17.44
N ASP A 463 0.30 -10.28 18.77
CA ASP A 463 0.59 -9.09 19.58
C ASP A 463 2.04 -8.62 19.32
N ALA A 464 2.20 -7.37 18.89
CA ALA A 464 3.50 -6.75 18.62
C ALA A 464 3.99 -5.87 19.79
N SER A 465 3.31 -5.90 20.95
CA SER A 465 3.63 -5.06 22.11
C SER A 465 5.07 -5.22 22.60
N ASP A 466 5.59 -6.44 22.63
CA ASP A 466 6.97 -6.73 23.05
C ASP A 466 8.00 -6.28 22.01
N GLU A 467 7.73 -6.48 20.71
CA GLU A 467 8.57 -5.96 19.63
C GLU A 467 8.64 -4.44 19.64
N VAL A 468 7.50 -3.76 19.68
CA VAL A 468 7.45 -2.29 19.67
C VAL A 468 8.13 -1.73 20.92
N ARG A 469 7.93 -2.35 22.10
CA ARG A 469 8.63 -1.93 23.33
C ARG A 469 10.15 -2.07 23.21
N ARG A 470 10.64 -3.11 22.53
CA ARG A 470 12.08 -3.30 22.28
C ARG A 470 12.64 -2.25 21.33
N LEU A 471 11.83 -1.79 20.38
CA LEU A 471 12.19 -0.82 19.35
C LEU A 471 11.88 0.63 19.76
N GLU A 472 11.30 0.86 20.95
CA GLU A 472 10.98 2.21 21.45
C GLU A 472 12.19 3.17 21.45
N PRO A 473 13.42 2.75 21.83
CA PRO A 473 14.59 3.64 21.75
C PRO A 473 14.86 4.14 20.32
N GLU A 474 14.59 3.32 19.29
CA GLU A 474 14.85 3.62 17.88
C GLU A 474 13.88 4.64 17.28
N ILE A 475 12.75 4.88 17.95
CA ILE A 475 11.71 5.82 17.50
C ILE A 475 11.52 6.99 18.46
N THR A 476 12.30 7.04 19.54
CA THR A 476 12.23 8.13 20.50
C THR A 476 12.70 9.43 19.83
N GLY A 477 11.87 10.47 19.85
CA GLY A 477 12.17 11.74 19.15
C GLY A 477 11.54 11.84 17.76
N TYR A 478 11.34 10.71 17.06
CA TYR A 478 10.80 10.74 15.70
C TYR A 478 9.35 11.26 15.64
N PRO A 479 9.00 12.22 14.75
CA PRO A 479 7.69 12.86 14.76
C PRO A 479 6.49 11.93 14.52
N LEU A 480 6.68 10.78 13.88
CA LEU A 480 5.61 9.80 13.63
C LEU A 480 5.61 8.64 14.65
N ALA A 481 6.45 8.70 15.69
CA ALA A 481 6.50 7.68 16.74
C ALA A 481 5.13 7.39 17.39
N PRO A 482 4.22 8.37 17.64
CA PRO A 482 2.88 8.07 18.15
C PRO A 482 2.10 7.07 17.28
N LEU A 483 2.24 7.15 15.96
CA LEU A 483 1.59 6.21 15.04
C LEU A 483 2.21 4.81 15.13
N ILE A 484 3.53 4.72 15.24
CA ILE A 484 4.25 3.45 15.41
C ILE A 484 3.86 2.78 16.73
N ARG A 485 3.73 3.55 17.82
CA ARG A 485 3.32 3.04 19.14
C ARG A 485 1.94 2.38 19.13
N THR A 486 1.04 2.76 18.22
CA THR A 486 -0.27 2.09 18.07
C THR A 486 -0.15 0.62 17.64
N LEU A 487 0.99 0.22 17.08
CA LEU A 487 1.27 -1.17 16.75
C LEU A 487 1.46 -2.02 18.02
N ALA A 488 1.79 -1.42 19.16
CA ALA A 488 1.88 -2.11 20.45
C ALA A 488 0.50 -2.42 21.07
N LEU A 489 -0.58 -1.82 20.55
CA LEU A 489 -1.92 -2.09 21.03
C LEU A 489 -2.36 -3.49 20.56
N PRO A 490 -2.94 -4.32 21.45
CA PRO A 490 -3.42 -5.63 21.07
C PRO A 490 -4.34 -5.60 19.84
N PRO A 491 -4.31 -6.63 18.99
CA PRO A 491 -5.24 -6.69 17.90
C PRO A 491 -6.70 -6.75 18.40
N GLY A 492 -7.61 -5.99 17.77
CA GLY A 492 -8.98 -5.79 18.24
C GLY A 492 -9.16 -4.75 19.36
N SER A 493 -8.14 -3.94 19.68
CA SER A 493 -8.28 -2.83 20.65
C SER A 493 -9.37 -1.83 20.24
N ARG A 494 -10.02 -1.19 21.24
CA ARG A 494 -11.10 -0.22 21.00
C ARG A 494 -10.53 1.09 20.47
N ALA A 495 -11.35 1.87 19.77
CA ALA A 495 -10.94 3.19 19.27
C ALA A 495 -10.41 4.13 20.38
N ASP A 496 -10.93 4.02 21.60
CA ASP A 496 -10.47 4.79 22.76
C ASP A 496 -9.02 4.46 23.15
N ASP A 497 -8.59 3.21 22.99
CA ASP A 497 -7.21 2.78 23.29
C ASP A 497 -6.22 3.42 22.29
N TYR A 498 -6.62 3.49 21.01
CA TYR A 498 -5.86 4.21 19.98
C TYR A 498 -5.82 5.70 20.28
N ALA A 499 -6.96 6.31 20.64
CA ALA A 499 -7.03 7.74 20.97
C ALA A 499 -6.11 8.11 22.15
N GLY A 500 -5.95 7.22 23.13
CA GLY A 500 -4.98 7.42 24.22
C GLY A 500 -3.51 7.46 23.76
N THR A 501 -3.20 6.88 22.60
CA THR A 501 -1.83 6.85 22.02
C THR A 501 -1.57 7.98 21.03
N VAL A 502 -2.57 8.35 20.20
CA VAL A 502 -2.43 9.33 19.11
C VAL A 502 -3.21 10.63 19.32
N GLY A 503 -3.86 10.82 20.47
CA GLY A 503 -4.71 11.99 20.73
C GLY A 503 -3.96 13.33 20.62
N ASP A 504 -2.68 13.34 20.99
CA ASP A 504 -1.80 14.52 20.90
C ASP A 504 -1.02 14.59 19.56
N PHE A 505 -1.26 13.66 18.64
CA PHE A 505 -0.63 13.70 17.33
C PHE A 505 -1.32 14.76 16.47
N THR A 506 -0.59 15.80 16.07
CA THR A 506 -1.05 16.75 15.05
C THR A 506 -0.72 16.21 13.67
N PHE A 507 -1.76 15.99 12.86
CA PHE A 507 -1.58 15.71 11.44
C PHE A 507 -1.27 17.03 10.71
N VAL A 508 -0.02 17.21 10.31
CA VAL A 508 0.41 18.34 9.48
C VAL A 508 0.25 18.04 8.01
N ASP A 509 0.28 19.06 7.16
CA ASP A 509 0.18 18.89 5.73
C ASP A 509 1.26 17.92 5.25
N ALA A 510 0.76 16.86 4.63
CA ALA A 510 1.58 15.79 4.12
C ALA A 510 2.40 15.02 5.18
N ALA A 511 1.92 15.01 6.43
CA ALA A 511 2.26 13.93 7.36
C ALA A 511 1.85 12.58 6.75
N THR A 512 2.74 11.59 6.77
CA THR A 512 2.49 10.18 6.37
C THR A 512 2.20 9.94 4.88
N ILE A 513 3.24 9.97 4.05
CA ILE A 513 3.25 9.41 2.68
C ILE A 513 4.10 8.13 2.67
N GLY A 514 4.15 7.41 1.55
CA GLY A 514 4.95 6.20 1.40
C GLY A 514 4.48 5.10 2.34
N ALA A 515 5.39 4.52 3.11
CA ALA A 515 5.05 3.50 4.10
C ALA A 515 4.20 4.05 5.27
N GLY A 516 4.21 5.36 5.51
CA GLY A 516 3.38 6.02 6.53
C GLY A 516 1.88 5.88 6.24
N TYR A 517 1.49 5.74 4.97
CA TYR A 517 0.11 5.48 4.57
C TYR A 517 -0.45 4.20 5.20
N ALA A 518 0.36 3.15 5.30
CA ALA A 518 -0.06 1.88 5.88
C ALA A 518 -0.39 2.02 7.37
N LEU A 519 0.40 2.79 8.12
CA LEU A 519 0.14 3.06 9.55
C LEU A 519 -1.23 3.74 9.73
N MET A 520 -1.47 4.82 8.99
CA MET A 520 -2.72 5.58 9.08
C MET A 520 -3.93 4.74 8.65
N ARG A 521 -3.78 3.89 7.62
CA ARG A 521 -4.84 3.00 7.12
C ARG A 521 -5.21 1.87 8.10
N LYS A 522 -4.33 1.52 9.05
CA LYS A 522 -4.61 0.48 10.06
C LYS A 522 -5.22 0.99 11.36
N LEU A 523 -5.33 2.31 11.55
CA LEU A 523 -6.06 2.89 12.69
C LEU A 523 -7.59 2.77 12.52
N PRO A 524 -8.42 2.81 13.57
CA PRO A 524 -9.86 2.94 13.39
C PRO A 524 -10.24 4.34 12.87
N ALA A 525 -11.16 4.41 11.91
CA ALA A 525 -11.52 5.66 11.22
C ALA A 525 -12.05 6.77 12.15
N ALA A 526 -12.74 6.38 13.24
CA ALA A 526 -13.32 7.28 14.24
C ALA A 526 -12.32 7.84 15.26
N VAL A 527 -11.07 7.35 15.29
CA VAL A 527 -10.05 7.84 16.22
C VAL A 527 -9.78 9.33 15.95
N LYS A 528 -9.76 10.11 17.03
CA LYS A 528 -9.43 11.53 16.99
C LYS A 528 -7.93 11.73 17.20
N LEU A 529 -7.31 12.35 16.22
CA LEU A 529 -6.01 13.02 16.32
C LEU A 529 -6.25 14.44 16.90
N GLN A 530 -5.17 15.18 17.16
CA GLN A 530 -5.26 16.50 17.81
C GLN A 530 -6.10 17.51 17.00
N ASN A 531 -6.02 17.47 15.67
CA ASN A 531 -6.67 18.42 14.75
C ASN A 531 -7.71 17.79 13.81
N MET A 532 -7.89 16.46 13.83
CA MET A 532 -8.80 15.77 12.91
C MET A 532 -9.11 14.33 13.31
N THR A 533 -10.06 13.70 12.62
CA THR A 533 -10.25 12.25 12.68
C THR A 533 -9.31 11.52 11.73
N VAL A 534 -9.02 10.25 12.01
CA VAL A 534 -8.27 9.37 11.09
C VAL A 534 -8.97 9.28 9.73
N ASN A 535 -10.31 9.25 9.67
CA ASN A 535 -11.02 9.24 8.38
C ASN A 535 -10.71 10.49 7.54
N GLN A 536 -10.76 11.67 8.17
CA GLN A 536 -10.39 12.93 7.50
C GLN A 536 -8.92 12.92 7.06
N ALA A 537 -8.02 12.40 7.89
CA ALA A 537 -6.60 12.26 7.54
C ALA A 537 -6.40 11.38 6.31
N ARG A 538 -7.10 10.24 6.21
CA ARG A 538 -7.07 9.34 5.05
C ARG A 538 -7.60 10.01 3.80
N GLY A 539 -8.71 10.75 3.91
CA GLY A 539 -9.24 11.57 2.83
C GLY A 539 -8.17 12.53 2.32
N TYR A 540 -7.52 13.26 3.23
CA TYR A 540 -6.42 14.17 2.91
C TYR A 540 -5.22 13.48 2.25
N GLN A 541 -4.78 12.32 2.76
CA GLN A 541 -3.70 11.53 2.16
C GLN A 541 -3.97 11.09 0.70
N ARG A 542 -5.24 10.86 0.33
CA ARG A 542 -5.58 10.53 -1.07
C ARG A 542 -5.31 11.70 -2.01
N TRP A 543 -5.51 12.94 -1.53
CA TRP A 543 -5.27 14.17 -2.31
C TRP A 543 -3.79 14.53 -2.42
N LEU A 544 -2.97 14.11 -1.45
CA LEU A 544 -1.53 14.34 -1.45
C LEU A 544 -0.75 13.45 -2.42
N ARG A 545 -1.41 12.54 -3.13
CA ARG A 545 -0.76 11.55 -4.00
C ARG A 545 -0.09 12.22 -5.18
N VAL A 546 1.19 11.91 -5.34
CA VAL A 546 2.04 12.46 -6.39
C VAL A 546 1.86 11.67 -7.68
N GLN A 547 1.86 12.37 -8.80
CA GLN A 547 1.65 11.84 -10.15
C GLN A 547 2.97 11.49 -10.84
N VAL A 548 3.82 10.73 -10.15
CA VAL A 548 5.07 10.19 -10.71
C VAL A 548 4.99 8.67 -10.80
N GLU A 549 5.79 8.09 -11.68
CA GLU A 549 5.63 6.69 -12.07
C GLU A 549 5.72 5.69 -10.89
N PRO A 550 6.64 5.81 -9.90
CA PRO A 550 6.66 4.87 -8.77
C PRO A 550 5.43 4.95 -7.87
N ASP A 551 4.89 6.17 -7.70
CA ASP A 551 3.71 6.42 -6.85
C ASP A 551 2.42 5.94 -7.57
N LEU A 552 2.33 6.14 -8.89
CA LEU A 552 1.28 5.58 -9.75
C LEU A 552 1.31 4.05 -9.76
N HIS A 553 2.51 3.46 -9.91
CA HIS A 553 2.70 2.02 -9.84
C HIS A 553 2.17 1.45 -8.52
N ARG A 554 2.57 2.04 -7.38
CA ARG A 554 2.11 1.64 -6.04
C ARG A 554 0.59 1.83 -5.89
N ALA A 555 0.03 2.92 -6.43
CA ALA A 555 -1.41 3.14 -6.39
C ALA A 555 -2.17 2.02 -7.13
N MET A 556 -1.72 1.65 -8.32
CA MET A 556 -2.35 0.63 -9.15
C MET A 556 -2.20 -0.79 -8.61
N THR A 557 -1.03 -1.13 -8.06
CA THR A 557 -0.68 -2.51 -7.64
C THR A 557 -0.96 -2.79 -6.16
N LYS A 558 -1.02 -1.78 -5.29
CA LYS A 558 -1.21 -1.98 -3.84
C LYS A 558 -2.49 -1.33 -3.30
N TRP A 559 -2.84 -0.13 -3.76
CA TRP A 559 -4.00 0.60 -3.19
C TRP A 559 -5.31 0.32 -3.90
N TYR A 560 -5.22 0.07 -5.20
CA TYR A 560 -6.36 -0.21 -6.07
C TYR A 560 -6.20 -1.54 -6.80
N ALA A 561 -5.44 -2.47 -6.24
CA ALA A 561 -5.47 -3.86 -6.66
C ALA A 561 -6.94 -4.35 -6.68
N GLY A 562 -7.33 -5.09 -7.72
CA GLY A 562 -8.72 -5.57 -7.93
C GLY A 562 -9.73 -4.50 -8.40
N LYS A 563 -9.46 -3.21 -8.16
CA LYS A 563 -10.40 -2.12 -8.43
C LYS A 563 -10.31 -1.64 -9.89
N THR A 564 -10.97 -2.38 -10.77
CA THR A 564 -10.89 -2.21 -12.24
C THR A 564 -11.09 -0.76 -12.71
N GLN A 565 -12.11 -0.05 -12.24
CA GLN A 565 -12.38 1.33 -12.67
C GLN A 565 -11.23 2.28 -12.30
N GLN A 566 -10.73 2.17 -11.06
CA GLN A 566 -9.61 2.96 -10.57
C GLN A 566 -8.32 2.59 -11.32
N GLN A 567 -8.06 1.30 -11.55
CA GLN A 567 -6.89 0.88 -12.33
C GLN A 567 -6.92 1.44 -13.75
N VAL A 568 -8.07 1.41 -14.43
CA VAL A 568 -8.24 2.03 -15.76
C VAL A 568 -8.02 3.55 -15.69
N PHE A 569 -8.56 4.25 -14.69
CA PHE A 569 -8.30 5.68 -14.49
C PHE A 569 -6.80 6.00 -14.37
N PHE A 570 -6.06 5.24 -13.56
CA PHE A 570 -4.62 5.44 -13.42
C PHE A 570 -3.80 5.04 -14.65
N THR A 571 -4.35 4.24 -15.59
CA THR A 571 -3.63 4.00 -16.87
C THR A 571 -3.47 5.26 -17.71
N GLU A 572 -4.40 6.21 -17.62
CA GLU A 572 -4.31 7.46 -18.39
C GLU A 572 -3.19 8.34 -17.85
N GLN A 573 -3.12 8.49 -16.53
CA GLN A 573 -2.04 9.21 -15.84
C GLN A 573 -0.68 8.53 -16.08
N LEU A 574 -0.61 7.21 -15.95
CA LEU A 574 0.62 6.46 -16.21
C LEU A 574 1.07 6.53 -17.68
N ALA A 575 0.14 6.64 -18.63
CA ALA A 575 0.48 6.84 -20.05
C ALA A 575 1.10 8.20 -20.33
N GLU A 576 0.80 9.22 -19.54
CA GLU A 576 1.48 10.52 -19.66
C GLU A 576 2.90 10.46 -19.10
N VAL A 577 3.10 9.78 -17.96
CA VAL A 577 4.39 9.74 -17.25
C VAL A 577 5.34 8.66 -17.79
N SER A 578 4.83 7.53 -18.30
CA SER A 578 5.62 6.36 -18.71
C SER A 578 4.90 5.49 -19.76
N ARG A 579 4.94 5.92 -21.03
CA ARG A 579 4.24 5.25 -22.16
C ARG A 579 4.65 3.80 -22.43
N GLU A 580 5.87 3.45 -22.07
CA GLU A 580 6.47 2.13 -22.31
C GLU A 580 6.38 1.21 -21.06
N SER A 581 5.70 1.66 -20.00
CA SER A 581 5.55 0.92 -18.73
C SER A 581 4.93 -0.47 -18.95
N PRO A 582 5.55 -1.56 -18.47
CA PRO A 582 4.95 -2.88 -18.54
C PRO A 582 3.61 -2.96 -17.79
N LEU A 583 3.47 -2.26 -16.65
CA LEU A 583 2.23 -2.19 -15.90
C LEU A 583 1.11 -1.52 -16.72
N LEU A 584 1.42 -0.43 -17.42
CA LEU A 584 0.46 0.26 -18.29
C LEU A 584 -0.08 -0.69 -19.38
N LEU A 585 0.81 -1.39 -20.07
CA LEU A 585 0.45 -2.32 -21.14
C LEU A 585 -0.36 -3.50 -20.61
N THR A 586 0.10 -4.09 -19.50
CA THR A 586 -0.55 -5.22 -18.82
C THR A 586 -1.96 -4.87 -18.37
N THR A 587 -2.13 -3.73 -17.69
CA THR A 587 -3.42 -3.26 -17.17
C THR A 587 -4.41 -2.99 -18.30
N ASN A 588 -3.95 -2.33 -19.38
CA ASN A 588 -4.77 -2.08 -20.56
C ASN A 588 -5.21 -3.38 -21.25
N VAL A 589 -4.34 -4.36 -21.40
CA VAL A 589 -4.72 -5.66 -21.98
C VAL A 589 -5.71 -6.40 -21.07
N ARG A 590 -5.47 -6.41 -19.75
CA ARG A 590 -6.29 -7.11 -18.76
C ARG A 590 -7.71 -6.57 -18.70
N TYR A 591 -7.88 -5.25 -18.59
CA TYR A 591 -9.19 -4.63 -18.31
C TYR A 591 -9.85 -3.98 -19.52
N ARG A 592 -9.11 -3.79 -20.63
CA ARG A 592 -9.65 -3.22 -21.88
C ARG A 592 -9.42 -4.17 -23.06
N TRP A 593 -9.57 -5.47 -22.81
CA TRP A 593 -9.30 -6.55 -23.78
C TRP A 593 -9.87 -6.26 -25.18
N ASP A 594 -11.11 -5.79 -25.29
CA ASP A 594 -11.74 -5.52 -26.59
C ASP A 594 -11.01 -4.47 -27.44
N LEU A 595 -10.34 -3.50 -26.82
CA LEU A 595 -9.55 -2.49 -27.52
C LEU A 595 -8.17 -3.01 -27.97
N PHE A 596 -7.69 -4.08 -27.32
CA PHE A 596 -6.31 -4.58 -27.46
C PHE A 596 -6.21 -5.96 -28.12
N LYS A 597 -7.28 -6.77 -28.18
CA LYS A 597 -7.25 -8.16 -28.69
C LYS A 597 -6.68 -8.30 -30.10
N ASN A 598 -6.85 -7.30 -30.96
CA ASN A 598 -6.29 -7.29 -32.32
C ASN A 598 -4.83 -6.80 -32.40
N LYS A 599 -4.24 -6.41 -31.26
CA LYS A 599 -2.87 -5.87 -31.15
C LYS A 599 -1.96 -6.75 -30.28
N VAL A 600 -2.50 -7.72 -29.53
CA VAL A 600 -1.73 -8.52 -28.56
C VAL A 600 -0.52 -9.23 -29.16
N GLU A 601 -0.63 -9.77 -30.38
CA GLU A 601 0.50 -10.42 -31.07
C GLU A 601 1.62 -9.43 -31.40
N LYS A 602 1.26 -8.21 -31.83
CA LYS A 602 2.23 -7.14 -32.09
C LYS A 602 2.89 -6.70 -30.80
N LEU A 603 2.11 -6.54 -29.72
CA LEU A 603 2.62 -6.17 -28.41
C LEU A 603 3.58 -7.23 -27.86
N ALA A 604 3.21 -8.51 -27.91
CA ALA A 604 4.07 -9.62 -27.49
C ALA A 604 5.38 -9.69 -28.30
N ALA A 605 5.34 -9.41 -29.60
CA ALA A 605 6.54 -9.34 -30.43
C ALA A 605 7.43 -8.12 -30.11
N GLN A 606 6.82 -6.98 -29.74
CA GLN A 606 7.53 -5.75 -29.39
C GLN A 606 8.15 -5.82 -27.99
N TYR A 607 7.49 -6.52 -27.06
CA TYR A 607 7.88 -6.66 -25.66
C TYR A 607 8.00 -8.14 -25.28
N PRO A 608 8.92 -8.89 -25.90
CA PRO A 608 9.01 -10.33 -25.72
C PRO A 608 9.45 -10.72 -24.30
N THR A 609 10.04 -9.80 -23.54
CA THR A 609 10.60 -10.01 -22.20
C THR A 609 9.72 -9.46 -21.08
N TYR A 610 8.42 -9.22 -21.32
CA TYR A 610 7.48 -8.73 -20.31
C TYR A 610 6.56 -9.88 -19.85
N PRO A 611 6.89 -10.58 -18.74
CA PRO A 611 6.06 -11.68 -18.26
C PRO A 611 4.64 -11.22 -17.96
N SER A 612 4.45 -10.15 -17.18
CA SER A 612 3.12 -9.65 -16.80
C SER A 612 2.19 -9.39 -18.00
N LEU A 613 2.73 -8.91 -19.12
CA LEU A 613 2.00 -8.76 -20.37
C LEU A 613 1.57 -10.12 -20.96
N ASN A 614 2.47 -11.11 -21.00
CA ASN A 614 2.13 -12.47 -21.42
C ASN A 614 1.01 -13.06 -20.54
N LEU A 615 1.05 -12.84 -19.22
CA LEU A 615 0.00 -13.29 -18.30
C LEU A 615 -1.36 -12.61 -18.60
N ALA A 616 -1.36 -11.29 -18.83
CA ALA A 616 -2.59 -10.58 -19.18
C ALA A 616 -3.17 -11.05 -20.53
N ILE A 617 -2.32 -11.33 -21.53
CA ILE A 617 -2.75 -11.90 -22.80
C ILE A 617 -3.33 -13.32 -22.61
N ALA A 618 -2.67 -14.15 -21.80
CA ALA A 618 -3.14 -15.51 -21.51
C ALA A 618 -4.54 -15.49 -20.87
N LYS A 619 -4.74 -14.66 -19.83
CA LYS A 619 -6.04 -14.47 -19.18
C LYS A 619 -7.10 -13.94 -20.16
N GLY A 620 -6.73 -13.04 -21.06
CA GLY A 620 -7.63 -12.52 -22.10
C GLY A 620 -8.13 -13.60 -23.05
N TYR A 621 -7.24 -14.49 -23.52
CA TYR A 621 -7.64 -15.64 -24.36
C TYR A 621 -8.48 -16.67 -23.58
N GLU A 622 -8.09 -16.94 -22.34
CA GLU A 622 -8.83 -17.85 -21.45
C GLU A 622 -10.27 -17.36 -21.23
N ALA A 623 -10.47 -16.06 -20.99
CA ALA A 623 -11.79 -15.46 -20.85
C ALA A 623 -12.66 -15.56 -22.11
N GLN A 624 -12.05 -15.73 -23.29
CA GLN A 624 -12.75 -15.99 -24.56
C GLN A 624 -12.97 -17.49 -24.84
N GLY A 625 -12.47 -18.37 -23.96
CA GLY A 625 -12.48 -19.82 -24.15
C GLY A 625 -11.43 -20.35 -25.13
N ASP A 626 -10.49 -19.52 -25.59
CA ASP A 626 -9.38 -19.93 -26.45
C ASP A 626 -8.22 -20.50 -25.61
N ASN A 627 -8.45 -21.69 -25.06
CA ASN A 627 -7.54 -22.35 -24.14
C ASN A 627 -6.18 -22.72 -24.78
N ASP A 628 -6.12 -22.92 -26.10
CA ASP A 628 -4.85 -23.26 -26.76
C ASP A 628 -3.94 -22.05 -26.88
N ARG A 629 -4.48 -20.86 -27.20
CA ARG A 629 -3.72 -19.62 -27.17
C ARG A 629 -3.37 -19.18 -25.76
N ALA A 630 -4.29 -19.32 -24.81
CA ALA A 630 -4.00 -19.05 -23.40
C ALA A 630 -2.80 -19.89 -22.92
N LEU A 631 -2.78 -21.18 -23.26
CA LEU A 631 -1.70 -22.10 -22.91
C LEU A 631 -0.33 -21.64 -23.43
N GLU A 632 -0.26 -21.20 -24.69
CA GLU A 632 0.97 -20.69 -25.30
C GLU A 632 1.55 -19.51 -24.50
N PHE A 633 0.70 -18.54 -24.13
CA PHE A 633 1.14 -17.35 -23.40
C PHE A 633 1.46 -17.63 -21.92
N TYR A 634 0.72 -18.54 -21.26
CA TYR A 634 1.08 -19.02 -19.93
C TYR A 634 2.45 -19.72 -19.92
N GLN A 635 2.76 -20.53 -20.93
CA GLN A 635 4.07 -21.18 -21.05
C GLN A 635 5.19 -20.15 -21.25
N ARG A 636 4.99 -19.17 -22.15
CA ARG A 636 5.95 -18.07 -22.35
C ARG A 636 6.22 -17.30 -21.06
N TYR A 637 5.19 -17.04 -20.25
CA TYR A 637 5.38 -16.43 -18.93
C TYR A 637 6.28 -17.29 -18.05
N VAL A 638 5.90 -18.57 -17.87
CA VAL A 638 6.59 -19.50 -16.96
C VAL A 638 8.04 -19.74 -17.37
N ASP A 639 8.34 -19.70 -18.67
CA ASP A 639 9.71 -19.81 -19.19
C ASP A 639 10.58 -18.59 -18.84
N GLN A 640 9.97 -17.41 -18.64
CA GLN A 640 10.67 -16.16 -18.34
C GLN A 640 10.75 -15.89 -16.83
N ALA A 641 9.64 -16.10 -16.13
CA ALA A 641 9.49 -15.83 -14.71
C ALA A 641 8.70 -16.98 -14.08
N PRO A 642 9.33 -18.13 -13.80
CA PRO A 642 8.65 -19.23 -13.17
C PRO A 642 8.27 -18.84 -11.74
N ASP A 643 7.01 -18.47 -11.56
CA ASP A 643 6.44 -18.15 -10.26
C ASP A 643 5.18 -18.96 -9.98
N ALA A 644 4.78 -18.98 -8.71
CA ALA A 644 3.67 -19.80 -8.28
C ALA A 644 2.32 -19.33 -8.82
N VAL A 645 2.16 -18.03 -9.12
CA VAL A 645 0.90 -17.49 -9.64
C VAL A 645 0.68 -18.01 -11.06
N ALA A 646 1.68 -17.88 -11.92
CA ALA A 646 1.60 -18.36 -13.29
C ALA A 646 1.59 -19.88 -13.40
N LEU A 647 2.37 -20.59 -12.57
CA LEU A 647 2.29 -22.05 -12.51
C LEU A 647 0.90 -22.53 -12.08
N ARG A 648 0.25 -21.86 -11.11
CA ARG A 648 -1.14 -22.19 -10.73
C ARG A 648 -2.12 -21.91 -11.86
N ALA A 649 -2.03 -20.76 -12.52
CA ALA A 649 -2.91 -20.43 -13.63
C ALA A 649 -2.76 -21.43 -14.80
N LEU A 650 -1.51 -21.79 -15.13
CA LEU A 650 -1.20 -22.82 -16.12
C LEU A 650 -1.76 -24.19 -15.69
N ALA A 651 -1.59 -24.58 -14.43
CA ALA A 651 -2.15 -25.82 -13.90
C ALA A 651 -3.69 -25.83 -13.97
N ASN A 652 -4.34 -24.73 -13.60
CA ASN A 652 -5.79 -24.59 -13.66
C ASN A 652 -6.31 -24.77 -15.09
N LEU A 653 -5.58 -24.28 -16.09
CA LEU A 653 -5.91 -24.50 -17.50
C LEU A 653 -5.80 -25.99 -17.89
N TYR A 654 -4.77 -26.70 -17.44
CA TYR A 654 -4.67 -28.16 -17.63
C TYR A 654 -5.82 -28.90 -16.96
N PHE A 655 -6.19 -28.51 -15.74
CA PHE A 655 -7.31 -29.09 -15.01
C PHE A 655 -8.64 -28.87 -15.73
N LYS A 656 -8.92 -27.65 -16.24
CA LYS A 656 -10.11 -27.33 -17.04
C LYS A 656 -10.20 -28.17 -18.33
N ARG A 657 -9.06 -28.61 -18.88
CA ARG A 657 -8.98 -29.52 -20.04
C ARG A 657 -9.10 -31.00 -19.68
N GLY A 658 -9.16 -31.35 -18.40
CA GLY A 658 -9.17 -32.74 -17.92
C GLY A 658 -7.79 -33.42 -17.96
N ASP A 659 -6.70 -32.66 -18.08
CA ASP A 659 -5.33 -33.17 -18.04
C ASP A 659 -4.78 -33.12 -16.60
N GLU A 660 -5.27 -34.03 -15.76
CA GLU A 660 -4.89 -34.10 -14.34
C GLU A 660 -3.39 -34.37 -14.14
N ASP A 661 -2.76 -35.13 -15.05
CA ASP A 661 -1.33 -35.44 -14.98
C ASP A 661 -0.48 -34.18 -15.17
N GLN A 662 -0.80 -33.34 -16.18
CA GLN A 662 -0.11 -32.06 -16.39
C GLN A 662 -0.46 -31.03 -15.32
N TRP A 663 -1.70 -31.00 -14.83
CA TRP A 663 -2.08 -30.17 -13.68
C TRP A 663 -1.18 -30.50 -12.47
N PHE A 664 -1.11 -31.78 -12.07
CA PHE A 664 -0.33 -32.20 -10.92
C PHE A 664 1.17 -31.97 -11.12
N THR A 665 1.69 -32.25 -12.32
CA THR A 665 3.09 -32.00 -12.68
C THR A 665 3.41 -30.51 -12.56
N THR A 666 2.55 -29.63 -13.08
CA THR A 666 2.74 -28.18 -13.04
C THR A 666 2.63 -27.65 -11.61
N MET A 667 1.68 -28.12 -10.81
CA MET A 667 1.55 -27.76 -9.40
C MET A 667 2.79 -28.17 -8.59
N ASN A 668 3.38 -29.32 -8.88
CA ASN A 668 4.58 -29.78 -8.17
C ASN A 668 5.80 -28.88 -8.40
N ARG A 669 5.92 -28.27 -9.59
CA ARG A 669 7.01 -27.32 -9.88
C ARG A 669 7.03 -26.13 -8.92
N ILE A 670 5.90 -25.78 -8.31
CA ILE A 670 5.83 -24.70 -7.31
C ILE A 670 6.69 -25.02 -6.08
N PHE A 671 6.83 -26.31 -5.73
CA PHE A 671 7.65 -26.72 -4.60
C PHE A 671 9.16 -26.71 -4.88
N ASP A 672 9.56 -26.62 -6.15
CA ASP A 672 10.95 -26.41 -6.56
C ASP A 672 11.32 -24.93 -6.55
N LEU A 673 10.32 -24.04 -6.53
CA LEU A 673 10.53 -22.62 -6.38
C LEU A 673 10.69 -22.27 -4.90
N GLU A 674 11.46 -21.22 -4.64
CA GLU A 674 11.54 -20.67 -3.31
C GLU A 674 10.21 -20.07 -2.86
N ASP A 675 9.77 -20.41 -1.64
CA ASP A 675 8.53 -19.88 -1.07
C ASP A 675 8.83 -18.63 -0.24
N TYR A 676 8.38 -17.50 -0.77
CA TYR A 676 8.49 -16.22 -0.11
C TYR A 676 7.27 -15.93 0.79
N GLY A 677 6.17 -16.67 0.62
CA GLY A 677 4.94 -16.40 1.36
C GLY A 677 4.13 -17.66 1.58
N LEU A 678 2.89 -17.65 1.08
CA LEU A 678 1.95 -18.75 1.20
C LEU A 678 1.83 -19.53 -0.11
N ARG A 679 2.80 -19.44 -1.02
CA ARG A 679 2.66 -19.93 -2.39
C ARG A 679 2.71 -21.45 -2.44
N GLN A 680 3.69 -22.08 -1.80
CA GLN A 680 3.74 -23.54 -1.72
C GLN A 680 2.61 -24.06 -0.85
N SER A 681 2.29 -23.36 0.24
CA SER A 681 1.17 -23.71 1.12
C SER A 681 -0.16 -23.75 0.36
N ARG A 682 -0.47 -22.71 -0.42
CA ARG A 682 -1.66 -22.66 -1.29
C ARG A 682 -1.64 -23.74 -2.37
N ALA A 683 -0.48 -24.05 -2.95
CA ALA A 683 -0.35 -25.15 -3.90
C ALA A 683 -0.65 -26.51 -3.26
N ALA A 684 -0.11 -26.77 -2.07
CA ALA A 684 -0.39 -28.00 -1.31
C ALA A 684 -1.86 -28.10 -0.91
N SER A 685 -2.46 -27.00 -0.46
CA SER A 685 -3.88 -26.94 -0.15
C SER A 685 -4.76 -27.17 -1.37
N ALA A 686 -4.41 -26.61 -2.53
CA ALA A 686 -5.13 -26.88 -3.77
C ALA A 686 -5.06 -28.36 -4.15
N ILE A 687 -3.90 -29.01 -4.03
CA ILE A 687 -3.78 -30.46 -4.28
C ILE A 687 -4.63 -31.27 -3.29
N ALA A 688 -4.55 -30.96 -2.00
CA ALA A 688 -5.34 -31.64 -0.97
C ALA A 688 -6.84 -31.47 -1.19
N ALA A 689 -7.28 -30.24 -1.51
CA ALA A 689 -8.65 -29.92 -1.86
C ALA A 689 -9.16 -30.75 -3.05
N THR A 690 -8.34 -30.91 -4.10
CA THR A 690 -8.67 -31.76 -5.26
C THR A 690 -8.90 -33.20 -4.83
N TYR A 691 -7.99 -33.77 -4.05
CA TYR A 691 -8.14 -35.15 -3.58
C TYR A 691 -9.34 -35.32 -2.65
N MET A 692 -9.61 -34.37 -1.75
CA MET A 692 -10.83 -34.38 -0.94
C MET A 692 -12.09 -34.35 -1.80
N HIS A 693 -12.10 -33.51 -2.83
CA HIS A 693 -13.21 -33.43 -3.77
C HIS A 693 -13.45 -34.74 -4.55
N GLN A 694 -12.38 -35.48 -4.85
CA GLN A 694 -12.44 -36.79 -5.49
C GLN A 694 -12.76 -37.94 -4.50
N GLY A 695 -13.00 -37.64 -3.22
CA GLY A 695 -13.20 -38.66 -2.16
C GLY A 695 -11.93 -39.41 -1.76
N ARG A 696 -10.76 -38.93 -2.20
CA ARG A 696 -9.43 -39.54 -1.96
C ARG A 696 -8.80 -38.95 -0.69
N HIS A 697 -9.46 -39.12 0.45
CA HIS A 697 -9.06 -38.47 1.71
C HIS A 697 -7.68 -38.95 2.21
N ASP A 698 -7.29 -40.19 1.93
CA ASP A 698 -5.96 -40.71 2.25
C ASP A 698 -4.86 -39.97 1.48
N ASP A 699 -5.08 -39.69 0.19
CA ASP A 699 -4.12 -38.96 -0.65
C ASP A 699 -4.08 -37.47 -0.28
N ALA A 700 -5.20 -36.90 0.16
CA ALA A 700 -5.29 -35.49 0.56
C ALA A 700 -4.50 -35.17 1.84
N LEU A 701 -4.52 -36.08 2.83
CA LEU A 701 -3.95 -35.86 4.16
C LEU A 701 -2.49 -35.36 4.16
N PRO A 702 -1.52 -36.00 3.46
CA PRO A 702 -0.13 -35.52 3.47
C PRO A 702 0.03 -34.13 2.83
N TRP A 703 -0.81 -33.78 1.87
CA TRP A 703 -0.81 -32.46 1.23
C TRP A 703 -1.43 -31.39 2.13
N ALA A 704 -2.52 -31.72 2.82
CA ALA A 704 -3.14 -30.81 3.78
C ALA A 704 -2.20 -30.55 4.96
N GLU A 705 -1.54 -31.58 5.48
CA GLU A 705 -0.49 -31.43 6.50
C GLU A 705 0.63 -30.53 6.00
N ARG A 706 1.16 -30.78 4.78
CA ARG A 706 2.19 -29.94 4.17
C ARG A 706 1.74 -28.48 4.07
N GLY A 707 0.52 -28.24 3.60
CA GLY A 707 -0.06 -26.90 3.51
C GLY A 707 -0.12 -26.20 4.86
N SER A 708 -0.56 -26.90 5.91
CA SER A 708 -0.73 -26.36 7.27
C SER A 708 0.58 -25.89 7.93
N ARG A 709 1.74 -26.40 7.51
CA ARG A 709 3.05 -26.02 8.07
C ARG A 709 3.40 -24.55 7.87
N SER A 710 2.72 -23.84 6.98
CA SER A 710 2.93 -22.40 6.78
C SER A 710 2.45 -21.54 7.93
N GLY A 711 1.59 -22.06 8.81
CA GLY A 711 0.96 -21.25 9.84
C GLY A 711 -0.41 -20.69 9.44
N ALA A 712 -0.73 -20.58 8.15
CA ALA A 712 -1.90 -19.84 7.67
C ALA A 712 -3.23 -20.52 8.01
N ALA A 713 -4.28 -19.70 8.22
CA ALA A 713 -5.61 -20.15 8.61
C ALA A 713 -6.21 -21.15 7.61
N ASP A 714 -6.35 -20.79 6.32
CA ASP A 714 -7.03 -21.68 5.35
C ASP A 714 -6.36 -23.06 5.19
N PRO A 715 -5.01 -23.18 5.04
CA PRO A 715 -4.35 -24.47 5.00
C PRO A 715 -4.50 -25.28 6.30
N MET A 716 -4.52 -24.63 7.46
CA MET A 716 -4.76 -25.30 8.74
C MET A 716 -6.20 -25.78 8.88
N GLN A 717 -7.18 -24.98 8.46
CA GLN A 717 -8.59 -25.39 8.42
C GLN A 717 -8.77 -26.60 7.49
N LEU A 718 -8.17 -26.59 6.30
CA LEU A 718 -8.19 -27.74 5.39
C LEU A 718 -7.58 -29.00 6.03
N TYR A 719 -6.48 -28.85 6.76
CA TYR A 719 -5.89 -29.97 7.50
C TYR A 719 -6.78 -30.45 8.65
N CYS A 720 -7.41 -29.53 9.38
CA CYS A 720 -8.42 -29.84 10.40
C CYS A 720 -9.60 -30.64 9.80
N GLU A 721 -10.07 -30.26 8.60
CA GLU A 721 -11.10 -31.01 7.89
C GLU A 721 -10.64 -32.40 7.47
N CYS A 722 -9.43 -32.55 6.93
CA CYS A 722 -8.85 -33.86 6.63
C CYS A 722 -8.81 -34.74 7.88
N LEU A 723 -8.30 -34.21 9.00
CA LEU A 723 -8.23 -34.93 10.27
C LEU A 723 -9.61 -35.36 10.75
N THR A 724 -10.62 -34.49 10.60
CA THR A 724 -12.02 -34.78 10.94
C THR A 724 -12.58 -35.93 10.09
N LEU A 725 -12.33 -35.92 8.78
CA LEU A 725 -12.76 -36.99 7.87
C LEU A 725 -12.06 -38.33 8.16
N HIS A 726 -10.86 -38.29 8.75
CA HIS A 726 -10.12 -39.45 9.24
C HIS A 726 -10.50 -39.87 10.67
N GLY A 727 -11.47 -39.20 11.31
CA GLY A 727 -11.88 -39.48 12.69
C GLY A 727 -10.83 -39.15 13.74
N ARG A 728 -9.84 -38.31 13.41
CA ARG A 728 -8.79 -37.82 14.32
C ARG A 728 -9.26 -36.58 15.08
N ASP A 729 -10.42 -36.71 15.74
CA ASP A 729 -11.19 -35.59 16.31
C ASP A 729 -10.37 -34.72 17.28
N HIS A 730 -9.57 -35.33 18.15
CA HIS A 730 -8.76 -34.59 19.14
C HIS A 730 -7.66 -33.73 18.47
N GLU A 731 -7.03 -34.24 17.42
CA GLU A 731 -6.00 -33.47 16.69
C GLU A 731 -6.64 -32.35 15.86
N ALA A 732 -7.81 -32.61 15.28
CA ALA A 732 -8.59 -31.60 14.59
C ALA A 732 -9.02 -30.47 15.54
N GLU A 733 -9.48 -30.80 16.76
CA GLU A 733 -9.83 -29.82 17.79
C GLU A 733 -8.64 -28.96 18.19
N GLN A 734 -7.49 -29.57 18.48
CA GLN A 734 -6.27 -28.83 18.83
C GLN A 734 -5.88 -27.83 17.75
N LEU A 735 -6.01 -28.22 16.48
CA LEU A 735 -5.73 -27.33 15.36
C LEU A 735 -6.78 -26.21 15.25
N ALA A 736 -8.07 -26.51 15.45
CA ALA A 736 -9.13 -25.51 15.43
C ALA A 736 -8.96 -24.47 16.56
N VAL A 737 -8.61 -24.93 17.79
CA VAL A 737 -8.23 -24.06 18.92
C VAL A 737 -7.09 -23.15 18.51
N TYR A 738 -6.01 -23.72 17.97
CA TYR A 738 -4.83 -22.96 17.56
C TYR A 738 -5.16 -21.89 16.51
N VAL A 739 -5.97 -22.23 15.49
CA VAL A 739 -6.37 -21.26 14.46
C VAL A 739 -7.24 -20.16 15.06
N THR A 740 -8.22 -20.47 15.90
CA THR A 740 -9.05 -19.45 16.57
C THR A 740 -8.25 -18.58 17.53
N GLU A 741 -7.30 -19.13 18.27
CA GLU A 741 -6.43 -18.37 19.17
C GLU A 741 -5.54 -17.41 18.39
N ARG A 742 -4.98 -17.87 17.26
CA ARG A 742 -4.05 -17.10 16.44
C ARG A 742 -4.74 -16.06 15.55
N TYR A 743 -5.86 -16.41 14.93
CA TYR A 743 -6.49 -15.61 13.88
C TYR A 743 -7.88 -15.07 14.25
N GLY A 744 -8.57 -15.68 15.21
CA GLY A 744 -9.96 -15.33 15.56
C GLY A 744 -10.13 -13.89 16.06
N MET A 745 -9.11 -13.33 16.70
CA MET A 745 -9.16 -11.94 17.17
C MET A 745 -9.00 -10.90 16.04
N ASN A 746 -8.43 -11.27 14.89
CA ASN A 746 -8.09 -10.32 13.83
C ASN A 746 -8.97 -10.42 12.59
N TYR A 747 -9.43 -11.63 12.25
CA TYR A 747 -10.10 -11.90 10.98
C TYR A 747 -11.47 -12.56 11.17
N GLY A 748 -11.99 -12.57 12.40
CA GLY A 748 -13.32 -13.14 12.69
C GLY A 748 -13.39 -14.67 12.58
N HIS A 749 -12.27 -15.38 12.54
CA HIS A 749 -12.24 -16.83 12.48
C HIS A 749 -12.69 -17.48 13.80
N ASP A 750 -13.93 -17.96 13.83
CA ASP A 750 -14.51 -18.74 14.93
C ASP A 750 -14.36 -20.26 14.72
N ASP A 751 -13.28 -20.69 14.06
CA ASP A 751 -13.09 -22.06 13.58
C ASP A 751 -13.28 -23.14 14.65
N TRP A 752 -12.85 -22.91 15.88
CA TRP A 752 -13.04 -23.85 16.97
C TRP A 752 -14.52 -24.04 17.32
N TYR A 753 -15.27 -22.95 17.46
CA TYR A 753 -16.70 -23.02 17.74
C TYR A 753 -17.46 -23.64 16.57
N ASP A 754 -17.17 -23.17 15.35
CA ASP A 754 -17.82 -23.67 14.14
C ASP A 754 -17.51 -25.16 13.92
N TRP A 755 -16.30 -25.61 14.23
CA TRP A 755 -15.93 -27.02 14.23
C TRP A 755 -16.68 -27.83 15.30
N CYS A 756 -16.76 -27.34 16.53
CA CYS A 756 -17.48 -28.03 17.62
C CYS A 756 -18.98 -28.15 17.30
N ALA A 757 -19.61 -27.04 16.92
CA ALA A 757 -21.01 -26.98 16.51
C ALA A 757 -21.29 -27.91 15.33
N ARG A 758 -20.42 -27.85 14.30
CA ARG A 758 -20.55 -28.70 13.11
C ARG A 758 -20.37 -30.16 13.42
N THR A 759 -19.42 -30.58 14.25
CA THR A 759 -19.07 -32.01 14.42
C THR A 759 -19.77 -32.67 15.62
N GLY A 760 -20.25 -31.88 16.58
CA GLY A 760 -20.70 -32.37 17.88
C GLY A 760 -19.56 -32.95 18.73
N LYS A 761 -18.31 -32.55 18.44
CA LYS A 761 -17.09 -32.97 19.13
C LYS A 761 -16.45 -31.75 19.81
N GLY A 762 -15.52 -32.02 20.72
CA GLY A 762 -14.78 -31.00 21.45
C GLY A 762 -15.57 -30.28 22.55
N ASP A 763 -14.98 -29.22 23.07
CA ASP A 763 -15.56 -28.38 24.12
C ASP A 763 -16.34 -27.18 23.53
N LEU A 764 -17.59 -27.44 23.15
CA LEU A 764 -18.49 -26.44 22.56
C LEU A 764 -18.69 -25.22 23.46
N GLU A 765 -18.77 -25.41 24.78
CA GLU A 765 -18.99 -24.32 25.74
C GLU A 765 -17.78 -23.41 25.86
N ALA A 766 -16.58 -23.98 25.93
CA ALA A 766 -15.36 -23.18 25.93
C ALA A 766 -15.17 -22.42 24.60
N ALA A 767 -15.46 -23.08 23.48
CA ALA A 767 -15.41 -22.47 22.16
C ALA A 767 -16.43 -21.32 22.02
N TRP A 768 -17.65 -21.51 22.53
CA TRP A 768 -18.69 -20.48 22.54
C TRP A 768 -18.30 -19.28 23.40
N LYS A 769 -17.79 -19.52 24.61
CA LYS A 769 -17.27 -18.45 25.47
C LYS A 769 -16.18 -17.63 24.78
N ARG A 770 -15.32 -18.28 24.00
CA ARG A 770 -14.28 -17.60 23.22
C ARG A 770 -14.88 -16.73 22.10
N LYS A 771 -15.87 -17.24 21.37
CA LYS A 771 -16.63 -16.50 20.35
C LYS A 771 -17.34 -15.28 20.96
N GLN A 772 -17.99 -15.43 22.12
CA GLN A 772 -18.60 -14.30 22.85
C GLN A 772 -17.58 -13.24 23.24
N GLN A 773 -16.40 -13.65 23.74
CA GLN A 773 -15.33 -12.72 24.08
C GLN A 773 -14.86 -11.92 22.85
N ARG A 774 -14.76 -12.56 21.67
CA ARG A 774 -14.45 -11.88 20.40
C ARG A 774 -15.52 -10.84 20.07
N LEU A 775 -16.79 -11.26 20.04
CA LEU A 775 -17.92 -10.37 19.70
C LEU A 775 -17.94 -9.12 20.59
N ALA A 776 -17.73 -9.29 21.90
CA ALA A 776 -17.63 -8.19 22.86
C ALA A 776 -16.43 -7.26 22.58
N ASN A 777 -15.24 -7.83 22.32
CA ASN A 777 -14.03 -7.05 22.05
C ASN A 777 -14.13 -6.20 20.77
N HIS A 778 -14.80 -6.73 19.74
CA HIS A 778 -15.05 -6.02 18.48
C HIS A 778 -16.25 -5.06 18.53
N GLY A 779 -16.92 -4.94 19.69
CA GLY A 779 -18.09 -4.08 19.84
C GLY A 779 -19.27 -4.52 18.97
N LEU A 780 -19.34 -5.82 18.64
CA LEU A 780 -20.43 -6.41 17.84
C LEU A 780 -21.67 -6.71 18.68
N GLU A 781 -21.78 -6.11 19.86
CA GLU A 781 -22.93 -6.25 20.75
C GLU A 781 -24.20 -5.65 20.13
N GLY A 782 -25.30 -6.41 20.11
CA GLY A 782 -26.56 -6.05 19.47
C GLY A 782 -26.53 -6.06 17.94
N THR A 783 -25.42 -6.48 17.31
CA THR A 783 -25.32 -6.53 15.84
C THR A 783 -25.98 -7.77 15.26
N ARG A 784 -26.15 -7.77 13.93
CA ARG A 784 -26.62 -8.96 13.20
C ARG A 784 -25.75 -10.18 13.45
N GLU A 785 -24.44 -9.98 13.48
CA GLU A 785 -23.46 -11.07 13.60
C GLU A 785 -23.57 -11.79 14.94
N GLN A 786 -23.67 -11.04 16.06
CA GLN A 786 -23.89 -11.64 17.37
C GLN A 786 -25.18 -12.47 17.40
N LEU A 787 -26.28 -11.92 16.89
CA LEU A 787 -27.58 -12.61 16.90
C LEU A 787 -27.57 -13.88 16.05
N VAL A 788 -26.88 -13.89 14.90
CA VAL A 788 -26.69 -15.10 14.10
C VAL A 788 -25.88 -16.14 14.88
N ALA A 789 -24.81 -15.71 15.55
CA ALA A 789 -23.96 -16.57 16.37
C ALA A 789 -24.73 -17.18 17.56
N GLU A 790 -25.53 -16.37 18.26
CA GLU A 790 -26.38 -16.81 19.37
C GLU A 790 -27.48 -17.76 18.91
N THR A 791 -28.17 -17.44 17.81
CA THR A 791 -29.19 -18.31 17.21
C THR A 791 -28.58 -19.68 16.89
N LEU A 792 -27.44 -19.71 16.22
CA LEU A 792 -26.73 -20.94 15.89
C LEU A 792 -26.34 -21.72 17.15
N HIS A 793 -25.88 -21.05 18.21
CA HIS A 793 -25.59 -21.69 19.49
C HIS A 793 -26.83 -22.35 20.08
N LEU A 794 -27.93 -21.61 20.20
CA LEU A 794 -29.21 -22.12 20.71
C LEU A 794 -29.71 -23.33 19.89
N LEU A 795 -29.57 -23.29 18.57
CA LEU A 795 -29.97 -24.42 17.70
C LEU A 795 -29.05 -25.63 17.83
N THR A 796 -27.75 -25.42 18.08
CA THR A 796 -26.80 -26.52 18.26
C THR A 796 -26.89 -27.15 19.65
N THR A 797 -27.40 -26.41 20.64
CA THR A 797 -27.68 -26.88 22.01
C THR A 797 -29.15 -27.27 22.23
N ASP A 798 -29.92 -27.48 21.15
CA ASP A 798 -31.32 -27.93 21.17
C ASP A 798 -32.30 -27.02 21.97
N GLN A 799 -32.13 -25.70 21.85
CA GLN A 799 -32.98 -24.66 22.46
C GLN A 799 -33.76 -23.84 21.40
N PRO A 800 -34.60 -24.47 20.55
CA PRO A 800 -35.28 -23.78 19.44
C PRO A 800 -36.31 -22.74 19.89
N ALA A 801 -36.90 -22.87 21.07
CA ALA A 801 -37.87 -21.91 21.60
C ALA A 801 -37.24 -20.54 21.90
N GLU A 802 -36.05 -20.55 22.51
CA GLU A 802 -35.28 -19.34 22.82
C GLU A 802 -34.76 -18.68 21.55
N ALA A 803 -34.25 -19.48 20.60
CA ALA A 803 -33.85 -19.00 19.28
C ALA A 803 -35.03 -18.31 18.55
N ARG A 804 -36.22 -18.91 18.64
CA ARG A 804 -37.45 -18.37 18.06
C ARG A 804 -37.83 -17.04 18.71
N ASP A 805 -37.80 -16.93 20.03
CA ASP A 805 -38.18 -15.70 20.74
C ASP A 805 -37.23 -14.55 20.38
N MET A 806 -35.92 -14.81 20.36
CA MET A 806 -34.89 -13.85 19.95
C MET A 806 -35.08 -13.37 18.50
N LEU A 807 -35.28 -14.30 17.56
CA LEU A 807 -35.49 -13.94 16.15
C LEU A 807 -36.83 -13.25 15.90
N ALA A 808 -37.88 -13.62 16.62
CA ALA A 808 -39.19 -12.98 16.51
C ALA A 808 -39.15 -11.51 16.93
N GLU A 809 -38.49 -11.20 18.05
CA GLU A 809 -38.29 -9.83 18.51
C GLU A 809 -37.52 -9.02 17.46
N ARG A 810 -36.42 -9.58 16.94
CA ARG A 810 -35.60 -8.92 15.92
C ARG A 810 -36.35 -8.71 14.61
N PHE A 811 -37.02 -9.72 14.09
CA PHE A 811 -37.77 -9.64 12.83
C PHE A 811 -38.89 -8.60 12.91
N ALA A 812 -39.49 -8.42 14.09
CA ALA A 812 -40.45 -7.35 14.34
C ALA A 812 -39.82 -5.95 14.38
N GLN A 813 -38.55 -5.82 14.80
CA GLN A 813 -37.81 -4.56 14.82
C GLN A 813 -37.24 -4.19 13.44
N LYS A 814 -36.69 -5.17 12.72
CA LYS A 814 -36.07 -5.00 11.40
C LYS A 814 -36.37 -6.22 10.54
N PHE A 815 -37.07 -6.01 9.43
CA PHE A 815 -37.33 -7.06 8.46
C PHE A 815 -36.00 -7.56 7.88
N SER A 816 -35.86 -8.87 7.79
CA SER A 816 -34.78 -9.53 7.07
C SER A 816 -35.31 -10.85 6.52
N PRO A 817 -35.19 -11.12 5.21
CA PRO A 817 -35.65 -12.38 4.65
C PRO A 817 -34.98 -13.60 5.28
N TRP A 818 -33.72 -13.46 5.69
CA TRP A 818 -32.98 -14.52 6.38
C TRP A 818 -33.53 -14.80 7.79
N ASP A 819 -33.76 -13.75 8.58
CA ASP A 819 -34.33 -13.89 9.93
C ASP A 819 -35.74 -14.50 9.84
N GLY A 820 -36.55 -14.04 8.88
CA GLY A 820 -37.89 -14.57 8.64
C GLY A 820 -37.89 -16.04 8.22
N MET A 821 -37.02 -16.46 7.29
CA MET A 821 -36.93 -17.86 6.87
C MET A 821 -36.53 -18.78 8.03
N THR A 822 -35.57 -18.34 8.84
CA THR A 822 -35.13 -19.07 10.04
C THR A 822 -36.25 -19.12 11.09
N LEU A 823 -36.96 -18.02 11.29
CA LEU A 823 -38.09 -17.95 12.20
C LEU A 823 -39.26 -18.85 11.77
N ALA A 824 -39.61 -18.86 10.47
CA ALA A 824 -40.62 -19.76 9.92
C ALA A 824 -40.25 -21.24 10.13
N MET A 825 -38.98 -21.60 9.92
CA MET A 825 -38.47 -22.94 10.21
C MET A 825 -38.65 -23.30 11.70
N LEU A 826 -38.38 -22.37 12.62
CA LEU A 826 -38.53 -22.60 14.05
C LEU A 826 -39.99 -22.72 14.49
N TYR A 827 -40.88 -21.92 13.91
CA TYR A 827 -42.32 -22.07 14.14
C TYR A 827 -42.85 -23.43 13.63
N ASP A 828 -42.39 -23.89 12.47
CA ASP A 828 -42.70 -25.25 11.98
C ASP A 828 -42.17 -26.31 12.97
N GLN A 829 -40.94 -26.12 13.48
CA GLN A 829 -40.32 -27.05 14.43
C GLN A 829 -41.02 -27.12 15.79
N LEU A 830 -41.64 -26.03 16.23
CA LEU A 830 -42.32 -25.91 17.52
C LEU A 830 -43.84 -26.18 17.42
N ASP A 831 -44.31 -26.75 16.32
CA ASP A 831 -45.73 -27.02 16.04
C ASP A 831 -46.61 -25.75 16.11
N GLN A 832 -46.10 -24.63 15.61
CA GLN A 832 -46.77 -23.31 15.56
C GLN A 832 -47.08 -22.89 14.10
N PRO A 833 -48.01 -23.59 13.41
CA PRO A 833 -48.23 -23.40 11.98
C PRO A 833 -48.84 -22.04 11.63
N THR A 834 -49.63 -21.43 12.53
CA THR A 834 -50.26 -20.13 12.27
C THR A 834 -49.20 -19.03 12.18
N GLU A 835 -48.25 -19.03 13.10
CA GLU A 835 -47.14 -18.09 13.16
C GLU A 835 -46.17 -18.34 11.99
N ARG A 836 -45.87 -19.61 11.68
CA ARG A 836 -45.10 -20.00 10.48
C ARG A 836 -45.71 -19.40 9.22
N ASP A 837 -47.01 -19.63 9.00
CA ASP A 837 -47.69 -19.20 7.78
C ASP A 837 -47.74 -17.68 7.67
N ALA A 838 -47.91 -16.98 8.80
CA ALA A 838 -47.85 -15.51 8.85
C ALA A 838 -46.47 -14.96 8.46
N VAL A 839 -45.39 -15.57 8.97
CA VAL A 839 -44.01 -15.17 8.60
C VAL A 839 -43.75 -15.46 7.11
N LEU A 840 -44.12 -16.64 6.60
CA LEU A 840 -43.95 -16.98 5.19
C LEU A 840 -44.77 -16.05 4.27
N GLN A 841 -45.97 -15.65 4.68
CA GLN A 841 -46.77 -14.68 3.94
C GLN A 841 -46.09 -13.31 3.90
N THR A 842 -45.59 -12.85 5.05
CA THR A 842 -44.84 -11.59 5.15
C THR A 842 -43.62 -11.59 4.23
N LEU A 843 -42.90 -12.72 4.15
CA LEU A 843 -41.77 -12.88 3.23
C LEU A 843 -42.21 -12.90 1.76
N ALA A 844 -43.26 -13.64 1.43
CA ALA A 844 -43.73 -13.81 0.05
C ALA A 844 -44.33 -12.52 -0.55
N GLU A 845 -44.91 -11.66 0.29
CA GLU A 845 -45.47 -10.36 -0.08
C GLU A 845 -44.41 -9.25 -0.16
N HIS A 846 -43.18 -9.50 0.31
CA HIS A 846 -42.12 -8.51 0.26
C HIS A 846 -41.65 -8.26 -1.18
N GLU A 847 -41.69 -6.99 -1.61
CA GLU A 847 -41.22 -6.59 -2.93
C GLU A 847 -39.69 -6.41 -2.91
N PRO A 848 -38.91 -7.15 -3.72
CA PRO A 848 -37.45 -7.09 -3.68
C PRO A 848 -36.83 -5.73 -4.02
N GLU A 849 -37.60 -4.80 -4.61
CA GLU A 849 -37.13 -3.47 -4.99
C GLU A 849 -36.86 -2.56 -3.78
N ASP A 850 -37.40 -2.91 -2.60
CA ASP A 850 -37.32 -2.07 -1.40
C ASP A 850 -35.98 -2.19 -0.64
N GLU A 851 -35.13 -3.18 -0.94
CA GLU A 851 -33.82 -3.34 -0.28
C GLU A 851 -32.71 -3.80 -1.25
N LYS A 852 -31.71 -2.94 -1.46
CA LYS A 852 -30.47 -3.29 -2.19
C LYS A 852 -29.67 -4.44 -1.55
N GLU A 853 -30.00 -4.83 -0.32
CA GLU A 853 -29.21 -5.76 0.50
C GLU A 853 -29.84 -7.16 0.67
N SER A 854 -31.07 -7.37 0.18
CA SER A 854 -31.82 -8.60 0.44
C SER A 854 -31.92 -9.46 -0.83
N PRO A 855 -31.25 -10.64 -0.86
CA PRO A 855 -31.33 -11.51 -2.01
C PRO A 855 -32.75 -12.04 -2.22
N GLY A 856 -33.36 -11.77 -3.38
CA GLY A 856 -34.74 -12.19 -3.69
C GLY A 856 -34.99 -13.71 -3.60
N PHE A 857 -33.95 -14.53 -3.50
CA PHE A 857 -34.10 -15.98 -3.43
C PHE A 857 -34.80 -16.47 -2.15
N PHE A 858 -34.70 -15.74 -1.03
CA PHE A 858 -35.43 -16.12 0.20
C PHE A 858 -36.94 -15.87 0.08
N VAL A 859 -37.33 -14.81 -0.64
CA VAL A 859 -38.72 -14.50 -0.97
C VAL A 859 -39.31 -15.60 -1.87
N GLU A 860 -38.57 -16.00 -2.91
CA GLU A 860 -39.00 -17.09 -3.78
C GLU A 860 -39.05 -18.44 -3.06
N LEU A 861 -38.08 -18.73 -2.18
CA LEU A 861 -38.11 -19.93 -1.35
C LEU A 861 -39.30 -19.94 -0.39
N ALA A 862 -39.68 -18.80 0.17
CA ALA A 862 -40.88 -18.68 1.00
C ALA A 862 -42.14 -19.06 0.21
N LYS A 863 -42.28 -18.60 -1.04
CA LYS A 863 -43.39 -18.99 -1.94
C LYS A 863 -43.41 -20.49 -2.22
N VAL A 864 -42.24 -21.10 -2.47
CA VAL A 864 -42.12 -22.56 -2.64
C VAL A 864 -42.60 -23.29 -1.39
N LEU A 865 -42.21 -22.84 -0.19
CA LEU A 865 -42.66 -23.45 1.06
C LEU A 865 -44.16 -23.26 1.30
N GLN A 866 -44.73 -22.08 1.02
CA GLN A 866 -46.17 -21.86 1.12
C GLN A 866 -46.96 -22.81 0.22
N GLN A 867 -46.52 -22.96 -1.04
CA GLN A 867 -47.14 -23.89 -1.96
C GLN A 867 -47.01 -25.33 -1.45
N ALA A 868 -45.83 -25.71 -0.96
CA ALA A 868 -45.60 -27.03 -0.39
C ALA A 868 -46.50 -27.31 0.83
N ILE A 869 -46.74 -26.30 1.68
CA ILE A 869 -47.67 -26.40 2.83
C ILE A 869 -49.10 -26.67 2.33
N ALA A 870 -49.52 -25.99 1.26
CA ALA A 870 -50.86 -26.13 0.69
C ALA A 870 -51.07 -27.48 -0.02
N THR A 871 -50.05 -28.01 -0.69
CA THR A 871 -50.14 -29.24 -1.50
C THR A 871 -49.68 -30.50 -0.77
N GLY A 872 -48.84 -30.36 0.26
CA GLY A 872 -48.11 -31.45 0.91
C GLY A 872 -46.82 -31.86 0.19
N GLU A 873 -46.47 -31.24 -0.94
CA GLU A 873 -45.32 -31.62 -1.78
C GLU A 873 -44.46 -30.42 -2.17
N ILE A 874 -43.14 -30.54 -2.04
CA ILE A 874 -42.17 -29.55 -2.52
C ILE A 874 -42.04 -29.66 -4.05
N ASP A 875 -42.24 -28.54 -4.75
CA ASP A 875 -42.04 -28.40 -6.20
C ASP A 875 -40.53 -28.40 -6.54
N GLN A 876 -39.98 -29.59 -6.74
CA GLN A 876 -38.55 -29.76 -7.04
C GLN A 876 -38.11 -29.08 -8.34
N PRO A 877 -38.85 -29.17 -9.46
CA PRO A 877 -38.52 -28.42 -10.68
C PRO A 877 -38.38 -26.92 -10.44
N GLU A 878 -39.24 -26.32 -9.61
CA GLU A 878 -39.13 -24.90 -9.27
C GLU A 878 -37.91 -24.60 -8.40
N VAL A 879 -37.63 -25.45 -7.41
CA VAL A 879 -36.39 -25.36 -6.61
C VAL A 879 -35.14 -25.41 -7.50
N ASP A 880 -35.07 -26.36 -8.43
CA ASP A 880 -33.94 -26.52 -9.35
C ASP A 880 -33.80 -25.31 -10.27
N ARG A 881 -34.93 -24.77 -10.76
CA ARG A 881 -34.96 -23.55 -11.58
C ARG A 881 -34.43 -22.35 -10.81
N LEU A 882 -34.83 -22.17 -9.55
CA LEU A 882 -34.34 -21.08 -8.69
C LEU A 882 -32.83 -21.23 -8.40
N VAL A 883 -32.39 -22.43 -8.05
CA VAL A 883 -30.97 -22.72 -7.81
C VAL A 883 -30.13 -22.39 -9.05
N GLU A 884 -30.58 -22.76 -10.25
CA GLU A 884 -29.87 -22.43 -11.50
C GLU A 884 -29.91 -20.94 -11.82
N GLN A 885 -31.09 -20.32 -11.75
CA GLN A 885 -31.27 -18.88 -12.02
C GLN A 885 -30.29 -18.04 -11.20
N TYR A 886 -30.21 -18.29 -9.90
CA TYR A 886 -29.37 -17.48 -9.04
C TYR A 886 -27.89 -17.90 -9.06
N ARG A 887 -27.59 -19.15 -9.45
CA ARG A 887 -26.21 -19.58 -9.77
C ARG A 887 -25.66 -18.77 -10.95
N GLU A 888 -26.46 -18.56 -11.99
CA GLU A 888 -26.07 -17.70 -13.14
C GLU A 888 -25.86 -16.24 -12.72
N GLN A 889 -26.59 -15.76 -11.71
CA GLN A 889 -26.44 -14.41 -11.14
C GLN A 889 -25.25 -14.27 -10.18
N GLY A 890 -24.44 -15.32 -9.99
CA GLY A 890 -23.28 -15.30 -9.10
C GLY A 890 -23.64 -15.27 -7.61
N SER A 891 -24.92 -15.46 -7.26
CA SER A 891 -25.31 -15.65 -5.86
C SER A 891 -24.73 -16.98 -5.37
N GLY A 892 -24.13 -16.99 -4.17
CA GLY A 892 -23.29 -18.07 -3.63
C GLY A 892 -23.97 -19.44 -3.44
N ASN A 893 -23.59 -20.20 -2.40
CA ASN A 893 -24.05 -21.57 -2.18
C ASN A 893 -25.55 -21.69 -1.79
N LEU A 894 -26.44 -21.45 -2.75
CA LEU A 894 -27.89 -21.55 -2.56
C LEU A 894 -28.37 -22.95 -2.30
N THR A 895 -27.65 -23.95 -2.81
CA THR A 895 -27.91 -25.35 -2.51
C THR A 895 -27.79 -25.61 -1.00
N GLY A 896 -26.91 -24.89 -0.29
CA GLY A 896 -26.83 -24.97 1.16
C GLY A 896 -27.99 -24.33 1.89
N SER A 897 -28.30 -23.07 1.59
CA SER A 897 -29.40 -22.36 2.24
C SER A 897 -30.75 -23.03 1.96
N PHE A 898 -31.05 -23.38 0.70
CA PHE A 898 -32.28 -24.10 0.36
C PHE A 898 -32.30 -25.49 1.00
N GLY A 899 -31.17 -26.21 0.98
CA GLY A 899 -31.06 -27.55 1.55
C GLY A 899 -31.42 -27.60 3.04
N ILE A 900 -31.04 -26.59 3.83
CA ILE A 900 -31.41 -26.52 5.25
C ILE A 900 -32.92 -26.35 5.44
N PHE A 901 -33.52 -25.35 4.79
CA PHE A 901 -34.95 -25.05 5.00
C PHE A 901 -35.85 -26.15 4.42
N LEU A 902 -35.58 -26.63 3.21
CA LEU A 902 -36.32 -27.70 2.57
C LEU A 902 -36.15 -29.03 3.32
N GLY A 903 -34.94 -29.32 3.80
CA GLY A 903 -34.67 -30.52 4.58
C GLY A 903 -35.42 -30.52 5.91
N ARG A 904 -35.46 -29.38 6.62
CA ARG A 904 -36.24 -29.26 7.86
C ARG A 904 -37.74 -29.38 7.61
N TYR A 905 -38.25 -28.70 6.58
CA TYR A 905 -39.64 -28.82 6.16
C TYR A 905 -40.05 -30.29 5.91
N ALA A 906 -39.21 -31.04 5.19
CA ALA A 906 -39.43 -32.45 4.89
C ALA A 906 -39.38 -33.34 6.15
N ALA A 907 -38.41 -33.11 7.04
CA ALA A 907 -38.26 -33.86 8.28
C ALA A 907 -39.50 -33.73 9.19
N HIS A 908 -40.10 -32.54 9.29
CA HIS A 908 -41.32 -32.29 10.07
C HIS A 908 -42.59 -32.94 9.51
N ARG A 909 -42.51 -33.56 8.33
CA ARG A 909 -43.62 -34.26 7.65
C ARG A 909 -43.32 -35.74 7.48
N ASP A 910 -42.45 -36.29 8.33
CA ASP A 910 -42.02 -37.69 8.32
C ASP A 910 -41.35 -38.13 6.99
N GLN A 911 -40.81 -37.18 6.20
CA GLN A 911 -40.10 -37.44 4.93
C GLN A 911 -38.58 -37.50 5.15
N GLN A 912 -38.13 -38.34 6.06
CA GLN A 912 -36.73 -38.36 6.52
C GLN A 912 -35.70 -38.59 5.40
N ASP A 913 -35.98 -39.51 4.47
CA ASP A 913 -35.08 -39.78 3.34
C ASP A 913 -34.90 -38.54 2.46
N ARG A 914 -35.99 -37.80 2.22
CA ARG A 914 -35.97 -36.56 1.44
C ARG A 914 -35.24 -35.44 2.19
N ALA A 915 -35.41 -35.36 3.51
CA ALA A 915 -34.68 -34.43 4.35
C ALA A 915 -33.16 -34.65 4.28
N ILE A 916 -32.73 -35.92 4.33
CA ILE A 916 -31.33 -36.31 4.18
C ILE A 916 -30.80 -35.86 2.81
N GLU A 917 -31.52 -36.09 1.71
CA GLU A 917 -31.09 -35.67 0.37
C GLU A 917 -30.92 -34.15 0.24
N TYR A 918 -31.71 -33.34 0.95
CA TYR A 918 -31.52 -31.88 0.99
C TYR A 918 -30.35 -31.45 1.88
N TRP A 919 -30.14 -32.11 3.02
CA TRP A 919 -29.05 -31.76 3.94
C TRP A 919 -27.67 -32.19 3.43
N LYS A 920 -27.56 -33.27 2.66
CA LYS A 920 -26.29 -33.74 2.06
C LYS A 920 -25.54 -32.62 1.31
N PRO A 921 -26.12 -31.95 0.31
CA PRO A 921 -25.43 -30.86 -0.37
C PRO A 921 -25.23 -29.64 0.54
N ALA A 922 -26.10 -29.37 1.50
CA ALA A 922 -25.87 -28.31 2.49
C ALA A 922 -24.68 -28.59 3.40
N ALA A 923 -24.40 -29.85 3.72
CA ALA A 923 -23.25 -30.28 4.48
C ALA A 923 -21.91 -30.19 3.71
N CYS A 924 -21.96 -30.23 2.36
CA CYS A 924 -20.79 -30.26 1.48
C CYS A 924 -20.39 -28.90 0.89
N TYR A 925 -21.34 -28.03 0.53
CA TYR A 925 -21.06 -26.88 -0.35
C TYR A 925 -21.03 -25.51 0.33
N SER A 926 -21.37 -25.41 1.61
CA SER A 926 -21.51 -24.10 2.23
C SER A 926 -20.15 -23.58 2.73
N ASN A 927 -19.94 -22.26 2.60
CA ASN A 927 -18.85 -21.59 3.34
C ASN A 927 -18.99 -21.90 4.84
N ALA A 928 -18.03 -21.51 5.68
CA ALA A 928 -18.15 -21.61 7.13
C ALA A 928 -19.32 -20.75 7.62
N CYS A 929 -20.53 -21.25 7.42
CA CYS A 929 -21.79 -20.60 7.68
C CYS A 929 -22.67 -21.60 8.43
N TRP A 930 -23.56 -21.05 9.23
CA TRP A 930 -24.46 -21.76 10.13
C TRP A 930 -25.23 -22.88 9.41
N GLU A 931 -25.50 -22.76 8.11
CA GLU A 931 -26.12 -23.83 7.30
C GLU A 931 -25.31 -25.13 7.33
N ARG A 932 -23.98 -25.08 7.17
CA ARG A 932 -23.14 -26.29 7.22
C ARG A 932 -23.27 -26.98 8.57
N GLN A 933 -23.21 -26.16 9.61
CA GLN A 933 -23.12 -26.62 10.99
C GLN A 933 -24.43 -27.33 11.37
N LEU A 934 -25.56 -26.71 11.02
CA LEU A 934 -26.87 -27.30 11.20
C LEU A 934 -27.08 -28.54 10.32
N ALA A 935 -26.65 -28.52 9.05
CA ALA A 935 -26.82 -29.67 8.15
C ALA A 935 -26.08 -30.90 8.69
N TRP A 936 -24.85 -30.71 9.18
CA TRP A 936 -24.09 -31.77 9.82
C TRP A 936 -24.78 -32.27 11.09
N LYS A 937 -25.29 -31.38 11.94
CA LYS A 937 -26.07 -31.77 13.13
C LYS A 937 -27.29 -32.61 12.73
N TYR A 938 -28.09 -32.13 11.79
CA TYR A 938 -29.32 -32.81 11.37
C TYR A 938 -29.05 -34.17 10.71
N LEU A 939 -27.98 -34.29 9.91
CA LEU A 939 -27.54 -35.57 9.38
C LEU A 939 -27.11 -36.54 10.49
N ARG A 940 -26.37 -36.08 11.51
CA ARG A 940 -26.02 -36.91 12.67
C ARG A 940 -27.24 -37.35 13.46
N ASP A 941 -28.17 -36.43 13.72
CA ASP A 941 -29.42 -36.71 14.43
C ASP A 941 -30.26 -37.74 13.65
N ALA A 942 -30.16 -37.75 12.31
CA ALA A 942 -30.74 -38.74 11.41
C ALA A 942 -29.97 -40.07 11.32
N GLY A 943 -28.84 -40.22 12.02
CA GLY A 943 -27.98 -41.41 11.96
C GLY A 943 -27.12 -41.51 10.69
N VAL A 944 -27.00 -40.44 9.91
CA VAL A 944 -26.13 -40.36 8.72
C VAL A 944 -24.81 -39.74 9.12
N ASN A 945 -23.69 -40.40 8.79
CA ASN A 945 -22.37 -39.81 9.01
C ASN A 945 -22.09 -38.72 7.95
N PRO A 946 -22.03 -37.42 8.31
CA PRO A 946 -21.81 -36.35 7.34
C PRO A 946 -20.47 -36.47 6.62
N ALA A 947 -19.45 -37.06 7.27
CA ALA A 947 -18.12 -37.28 6.70
C ALA A 947 -18.09 -38.32 5.57
N GLN A 948 -19.14 -39.14 5.44
CA GLN A 948 -19.28 -40.17 4.41
C GLN A 948 -20.27 -39.80 3.31
N VAL A 949 -20.84 -38.60 3.36
CA VAL A 949 -21.74 -38.14 2.31
C VAL A 949 -20.95 -37.97 1.01
N GLU A 950 -21.30 -38.75 -0.02
CA GLU A 950 -20.74 -38.60 -1.35
C GLU A 950 -21.14 -37.24 -1.92
N GLY A 951 -20.15 -36.45 -2.34
CA GLY A 951 -20.36 -35.11 -2.85
C GLY A 951 -19.09 -34.27 -2.76
N ARG A 952 -19.04 -33.17 -3.51
CA ARG A 952 -17.89 -32.28 -3.57
C ARG A 952 -17.76 -31.56 -2.23
N HIS A 953 -16.87 -32.02 -1.36
CA HIS A 953 -16.69 -31.51 0.01
C HIS A 953 -16.03 -30.14 0.12
N TYR A 954 -15.62 -29.52 -0.98
CA TYR A 954 -14.65 -28.43 -0.88
C TYR A 954 -14.76 -27.34 -1.94
N ARG A 955 -14.51 -26.12 -1.47
CA ARG A 955 -14.56 -24.81 -2.17
C ARG A 955 -14.05 -24.88 -3.61
N GLY A 956 -14.82 -24.30 -4.54
CA GLY A 956 -14.31 -23.86 -5.84
C GLY A 956 -13.28 -22.72 -5.74
N GLU A 957 -13.06 -22.16 -4.54
CA GLU A 957 -12.21 -20.99 -4.33
C GLU A 957 -10.71 -21.27 -4.40
N PHE A 958 -10.26 -22.49 -4.10
CA PHE A 958 -8.84 -22.86 -4.33
C PHE A 958 -8.46 -22.89 -5.82
N TRP A 959 -9.48 -22.98 -6.67
CA TRP A 959 -9.41 -22.96 -8.13
C TRP A 959 -9.63 -21.57 -8.73
N ARG A 960 -9.96 -20.56 -7.93
CA ARG A 960 -10.06 -19.18 -8.45
C ARG A 960 -8.66 -18.65 -8.71
N ASP A 961 -8.46 -18.16 -9.94
CA ASP A 961 -7.19 -17.65 -10.46
C ASP A 961 -6.73 -16.37 -9.75
N GLU A 962 -7.65 -15.72 -9.04
CA GLU A 962 -7.38 -14.55 -8.22
C GLU A 962 -7.80 -14.88 -6.79
N PRO A 963 -6.92 -14.68 -5.78
CA PRO A 963 -7.44 -14.43 -4.46
C PRO A 963 -8.46 -13.31 -4.66
N LYS A 964 -9.70 -13.50 -4.18
CA LYS A 964 -10.33 -12.35 -3.55
C LYS A 964 -9.31 -12.00 -2.46
N GLU A 965 -8.41 -11.04 -2.73
CA GLU A 965 -7.77 -10.34 -1.62
C GLU A 965 -8.91 -9.95 -0.69
N ASP A 966 -8.70 -9.98 0.63
CA ASP A 966 -9.74 -9.82 1.65
C ASP A 966 -10.44 -8.43 1.59
N GLU A 967 -11.06 -8.09 0.47
CA GLU A 967 -11.89 -6.92 0.21
C GLU A 967 -13.05 -6.93 1.21
N GLU A 968 -13.55 -8.11 1.58
CA GLU A 968 -14.66 -8.27 2.53
C GLU A 968 -14.24 -8.01 3.99
N ALA A 969 -12.95 -8.15 4.36
CA ALA A 969 -12.46 -7.70 5.67
C ALA A 969 -12.11 -6.20 5.67
N GLU A 970 -11.87 -5.60 4.49
CA GLU A 970 -11.61 -4.16 4.33
C GLU A 970 -12.90 -3.31 4.17
N GLU A 971 -14.00 -3.87 3.66
CA GLU A 971 -15.24 -3.12 3.39
C GLU A 971 -16.19 -2.98 4.59
N ALA A 972 -16.09 -3.84 5.60
CA ALA A 972 -17.00 -3.81 6.76
C ALA A 972 -16.92 -2.53 7.62
N GLY A 973 -15.98 -1.62 7.34
CA GLY A 973 -15.82 -0.33 8.04
C GLY A 973 -16.09 0.94 7.23
N ASP A 974 -16.29 0.84 5.90
CA ASP A 974 -16.34 2.02 5.00
C ASP A 974 -17.66 2.14 4.21
N SER A 975 -18.70 1.39 4.57
CA SER A 975 -20.04 1.52 3.96
C SER A 975 -20.81 2.74 4.50
N GLU A 976 -20.31 3.95 4.24
CA GLU A 976 -21.14 5.15 4.16
C GLU A 976 -20.41 6.25 3.35
N GLN A 977 -21.03 6.63 2.21
CA GLN A 977 -20.67 7.72 1.28
C GLN A 977 -19.62 7.41 0.19
N ALA A 978 -20.07 6.69 -0.84
CA ALA A 978 -19.56 6.93 -2.19
C ALA A 978 -20.01 8.33 -2.64
N VAL A 979 -19.07 9.25 -2.84
CA VAL A 979 -19.31 10.51 -3.53
C VAL A 979 -19.49 10.17 -5.01
N GLU A 980 -20.69 10.42 -5.54
CA GLU A 980 -20.96 10.34 -6.98
C GLU A 980 -20.03 11.31 -7.73
N PRO A 981 -19.33 10.90 -8.81
CA PRO A 981 -18.69 11.86 -9.68
C PRO A 981 -19.78 12.72 -10.34
N ALA A 982 -19.61 14.04 -10.27
CA ALA A 982 -20.51 15.00 -10.88
C ALA A 982 -20.74 14.65 -12.36
N GLY A 983 -21.98 14.32 -12.70
CA GLY A 983 -22.40 14.05 -14.06
C GLY A 983 -22.26 15.30 -14.92
N GLU A 984 -21.49 15.19 -15.99
CA GLU A 984 -21.51 16.13 -17.11
C GLU A 984 -22.88 16.04 -17.81
N SER A 985 -23.66 17.11 -17.76
CA SER A 985 -24.79 17.33 -18.67
C SER A 985 -24.32 18.16 -19.87
N GLU A 986 -24.62 17.67 -21.07
CA GLU A 986 -24.44 18.36 -22.37
C GLU A 986 -24.87 19.83 -22.39
#